data_AF-A0A952PRW2-F1
#
_entry.id   AF-A0A952PRW2-F1
#
_cell.length_a   1.000
_cell.length_b   1.000
_cell.length_c   1.000
_cell.angle_alpha   90.00
_cell.angle_beta   90.00
_cell.angle_gamma   90.00
#
_symmetry.space_group_name_H-M   'P 1'
#
loop_
_entity.id
_entity.type
_entity.pdbx_description
1 polymer ?
#
loop_
_entity_poly.entity_id
_entity_poly.type
_entity_poly.pdbx_seq_one_letter_code
_entity_poly.pdbx_strand_id
1 'polypeptide(L)'
;MRTVEEYRIDFPSERSHLAKRFETYLSEWTERTSHSGEFYTPQSVVSLIVHLANLRIGDRVYDPCFGTGSFLSSASHLLCEQGKSLSPEQWQHLQEQSIFGIEIQPNLTLIAWARIVLNGVTSPRLQIGDSLERDFPLDRSRDGFDCVLANPPFGGRVHPSASSQYPLSTASITAFFLQHILKSLRPNGRAFCIVPEGLLFRNGSDMKLRELLLAEYSVDAVISLPKGAFLPYTGIKTSLLAISRCPPKQKILFVSSACSESLLGAQSTLARQALSMLINSQRNNALEQQLAEISETLRNKNLESITNSEREQIKNTAAILSLVHEEFEGAQHIKQIAGEQLDKAAWLVDKDTLSTGAWELVVKDKSDDEVSNFLTLFLKARPQAKQVRLGDIAEVMRGIPYDRKMMTDDSEATMPLVRVQDVTAAARNTARHVKRPNKYVLRESIRSAHLDRMLRFNDILITTSGTIGGIGIVGEDTVDAVPTNGVVIVRIKAGHTSPIFLLRMFQTQAYQDWFRSHCTGATIKHLSIEALRNIPIVIPALDEATALARRLHGGEPTRAVIRALEQSTTRSFWSRQLEDDELLNQLAALPGSTKKVDLSSWDLITRWLNHSSQLNIQLQTDSENDPFANWLLIWTRATSELSRAKTIVDPKDRFLLLQSWRDEMYRVNLETSRLERDLFADDSSPPDDVARTTVSQCSLLAKSLEIIWREEISSLAGQTNIVAFVDPVIINASQGKQVEIELRNDGALPVRDMKATTSPIASTFSADYLPTSGSLRWTIQVPPMPPGPITLTLFWEAQRLDGLATEGTLELPLEARSLRAAARGDDFGVSPYIVGPPIETADMFYGRQDILSKIKLALRTEGPANVILFEGNRRAGKSSILKQLLLPNALPGWIPVYCTFQSVKGDKSKAGMPTAEIFYSIARELIIAIHKAQYEFEIPGLGLIQPTESNLNVKIRVMNWKPHFQENALEQLEIVLETVLAATSPKRVLLMLDEFDKIQEGIDNKITSPQVPENIRYLFHTFTHLSGILTGSRRIQRLREEYWHALFGIGNRISAGPLDIEAAYDLVTKPVAGRLVYSRTACERILYLCACHAYLLQSLCHRIFEQCVELDTRSVTVEVVNAAAEKMVEDNENLRTMWESAGNACQRYLTCIIHQLSSGPDRVTFDLLAERLSSDGLETSSIVKDLNELRELDFVKLTEPDTYSIEVPLFSYWISKHIDINSCRAEALKEVEDIIDG
;
A
#
# COMPACT_ATOMS: atom_id res chain seq x y z
N MET A 1 -0.19 18.04 25.81
CA MET A 1 -0.45 19.39 26.36
C MET A 1 0.75 20.02 27.08
N ARG A 2 1.72 19.27 27.66
CA ARG A 2 2.90 19.88 28.33
C ARG A 2 3.92 20.62 27.45
N THR A 3 3.83 20.53 26.12
CA THR A 3 4.81 21.12 25.19
C THR A 3 4.47 22.53 24.69
N VAL A 4 3.34 23.10 25.08
CA VAL A 4 2.89 24.42 24.57
C VAL A 4 3.30 25.57 25.49
N GLU A 5 3.53 25.31 26.78
CA GLU A 5 3.84 26.36 27.78
C GLU A 5 5.24 27.00 27.64
N GLU A 6 6.15 26.39 26.87
CA GLU A 6 7.53 26.90 26.67
C GLU A 6 7.70 27.88 25.50
N TYR A 7 6.69 28.03 24.63
CA TYR A 7 6.79 28.90 23.44
C TYR A 7 6.09 30.24 23.69
N ARG A 8 6.89 31.30 23.89
CA ARG A 8 6.42 32.66 23.63
C ARG A 8 6.23 32.81 22.12
N ILE A 9 5.01 33.04 21.63
CA ILE A 9 4.73 33.24 20.21
C ILE A 9 5.11 34.67 19.82
N ASP A 10 6.40 34.99 19.89
CA ASP A 10 6.91 36.34 19.61
C ASP A 10 7.55 36.43 18.21
N PHE A 11 7.92 35.30 17.57
CA PHE A 11 8.68 35.28 16.31
C PHE A 11 8.08 34.40 15.18
N PRO A 12 8.15 34.83 13.90
CA PRO A 12 7.65 34.07 12.74
C PRO A 12 8.24 32.65 12.58
N SER A 13 9.51 32.43 12.95
CA SER A 13 10.18 31.12 12.83
C SER A 13 9.61 30.06 13.79
N GLU A 14 9.18 30.47 14.99
CA GLU A 14 8.59 29.58 15.99
C GLU A 14 7.16 29.18 15.58
N ARG A 15 6.42 30.11 14.96
CA ARG A 15 5.09 29.85 14.38
C ARG A 15 5.13 28.77 13.29
N SER A 16 6.10 28.82 12.37
CA SER A 16 6.27 27.79 11.34
C SER A 16 6.63 26.42 11.91
N HIS A 17 7.43 26.37 12.97
CA HIS A 17 7.75 25.11 13.66
C HIS A 17 6.52 24.49 14.34
N LEU A 18 5.72 25.32 15.01
CA LEU A 18 4.45 24.91 15.61
C LEU A 18 3.43 24.47 14.56
N ALA A 19 3.34 25.19 13.44
CA ALA A 19 2.49 24.80 12.31
C ALA A 19 2.84 23.39 11.83
N LYS A 20 4.13 23.11 11.57
CA LYS A 20 4.58 21.79 11.12
C LYS A 20 4.26 20.69 12.13
N ARG A 21 4.46 20.93 13.43
CA ARG A 21 4.09 19.97 14.48
C ARG A 21 2.58 19.76 14.58
N PHE A 22 1.79 20.83 14.46
CA PHE A 22 0.33 20.75 14.46
C PHE A 22 -0.17 19.91 13.29
N GLU A 23 0.40 20.09 12.08
CA GLU A 23 0.10 19.25 10.91
C GLU A 23 0.45 17.77 11.16
N THR A 24 1.60 17.48 11.79
CA THR A 24 1.97 16.11 12.17
C THR A 24 0.94 15.50 13.13
N TYR A 25 0.56 16.23 14.19
CA TYR A 25 -0.45 15.75 15.14
C TYR A 25 -1.83 15.57 14.50
N LEU A 26 -2.22 16.49 13.62
CA LEU A 26 -3.50 16.40 12.92
C LEU A 26 -3.50 15.19 11.99
N SER A 27 -2.42 14.95 11.23
CA SER A 27 -2.27 13.74 10.39
C SER A 27 -2.38 12.47 11.22
N GLU A 28 -1.60 12.35 12.31
CA GLU A 28 -1.66 11.21 13.22
C GLU A 28 -3.05 11.02 13.85
N TRP A 29 -3.75 12.11 14.18
CA TRP A 29 -5.10 12.06 14.73
C TRP A 29 -6.12 11.61 13.67
N THR A 30 -6.03 12.11 12.45
CA THR A 30 -6.91 11.72 11.34
C THR A 30 -6.73 10.26 10.93
N GLU A 31 -5.50 9.74 10.95
CA GLU A 31 -5.21 8.32 10.70
C GLU A 31 -5.82 7.40 11.77
N ARG A 32 -5.96 7.90 13.02
CA ARG A 32 -6.51 7.14 14.15
C ARG A 32 -8.03 7.20 14.27
N THR A 33 -8.68 8.22 13.71
CA THR A 33 -10.11 8.53 13.93
C THR A 33 -11.02 8.28 12.73
N SER A 34 -10.49 7.71 11.64
CA SER A 34 -11.12 7.58 10.31
C SER A 34 -12.37 6.67 10.20
N HIS A 35 -13.07 6.40 11.29
CA HIS A 35 -14.33 5.63 11.33
C HIS A 35 -15.59 6.51 11.40
N SER A 36 -15.48 7.85 11.43
CA SER A 36 -16.61 8.78 11.63
C SER A 36 -17.34 9.25 10.35
N GLY A 37 -16.98 8.76 9.16
CA GLY A 37 -17.64 9.14 7.90
C GLY A 37 -17.27 10.55 7.36
N GLU A 38 -16.26 11.18 7.95
CA GLU A 38 -15.73 12.48 7.52
C GLU A 38 -14.60 12.29 6.50
N PHE A 39 -14.80 12.75 5.26
CA PHE A 39 -13.82 12.60 4.18
C PHE A 39 -12.76 13.70 4.23
N TYR A 40 -11.50 13.34 4.49
CA TYR A 40 -10.37 14.27 4.40
C TYR A 40 -9.83 14.34 2.97
N THR A 41 -9.37 15.52 2.56
CA THR A 41 -8.70 15.69 1.26
C THR A 41 -7.20 15.41 1.42
N PRO A 42 -6.63 14.40 0.72
CA PRO A 42 -5.21 14.09 0.83
C PRO A 42 -4.31 15.27 0.44
N GLN A 43 -3.16 15.39 1.11
CA GLN A 43 -2.27 16.54 0.94
C GLN A 43 -1.72 16.68 -0.49
N SER A 44 -1.54 15.57 -1.21
CA SER A 44 -1.16 15.57 -2.62
C SER A 44 -2.21 16.26 -3.50
N VAL A 45 -3.49 16.00 -3.24
CA VAL A 45 -4.63 16.61 -3.94
C VAL A 45 -4.78 18.08 -3.55
N VAL A 46 -4.63 18.41 -2.26
CA VAL A 46 -4.62 19.81 -1.76
C VAL A 46 -3.53 20.61 -2.45
N SER A 47 -2.31 20.08 -2.46
CA SER A 47 -1.15 20.72 -3.09
C SER A 47 -1.37 20.93 -4.59
N LEU A 48 -1.89 19.93 -5.30
CA LEU A 48 -2.24 20.04 -6.72
C LEU A 48 -3.24 21.17 -6.95
N ILE A 49 -4.37 21.17 -6.25
CA ILE A 49 -5.46 22.14 -6.45
C ILE A 49 -4.99 23.57 -6.12
N VAL A 50 -4.32 23.78 -4.99
CA VAL A 50 -3.82 25.11 -4.60
C VAL A 50 -2.77 25.63 -5.60
N HIS A 51 -1.97 24.74 -6.17
CA HIS A 51 -0.99 25.10 -7.20
C HIS A 51 -1.67 25.47 -8.54
N LEU A 52 -2.67 24.68 -8.97
CA LEU A 52 -3.47 24.99 -10.16
C LEU A 52 -4.30 26.27 -9.99
N ALA A 53 -4.73 26.57 -8.76
CA ALA A 53 -5.46 27.78 -8.44
C ALA A 53 -4.65 29.06 -8.64
N ASN A 54 -3.31 28.98 -8.64
CA ASN A 54 -2.40 30.10 -8.88
C ASN A 54 -2.83 31.37 -8.10
N LEU A 55 -2.93 31.24 -6.77
CA LEU A 55 -3.44 32.29 -5.88
C LEU A 55 -2.48 33.49 -5.83
N ARG A 56 -3.04 34.70 -5.84
CA ARG A 56 -2.31 35.97 -5.79
C ARG A 56 -2.71 36.79 -4.58
N ILE A 57 -1.79 37.63 -4.10
CA ILE A 57 -2.09 38.62 -3.05
C ILE A 57 -3.26 39.50 -3.50
N GLY A 58 -4.27 39.62 -2.64
CA GLY A 58 -5.53 40.32 -2.94
C GLY A 58 -6.66 39.40 -3.39
N ASP A 59 -6.40 38.13 -3.71
CA ASP A 59 -7.47 37.16 -3.99
C ASP A 59 -8.30 36.89 -2.72
N ARG A 60 -9.63 36.90 -2.89
CA ARG A 60 -10.61 36.39 -1.92
C ARG A 60 -10.85 34.90 -2.16
N VAL A 61 -10.28 34.06 -1.31
CA VAL A 61 -10.37 32.60 -1.36
C VAL A 61 -11.50 32.10 -0.46
N TYR A 62 -12.41 31.31 -1.02
CA TYR A 62 -13.57 30.75 -0.32
C TYR A 62 -13.64 29.23 -0.42
N ASP A 63 -14.00 28.58 0.69
CA ASP A 63 -14.36 27.16 0.73
C ASP A 63 -15.71 26.99 1.46
N PRO A 64 -16.77 26.53 0.76
CA PRO A 64 -18.12 26.40 1.31
C PRO A 64 -18.32 25.18 2.22
N CYS A 65 -17.32 24.30 2.33
CA CYS A 65 -17.38 23.05 3.09
C CYS A 65 -15.96 22.67 3.55
N PHE A 66 -15.34 23.57 4.32
CA PHE A 66 -13.89 23.55 4.50
C PHE A 66 -13.37 22.46 5.45
N GLY A 67 -14.22 21.81 6.24
CA GLY A 67 -13.82 20.76 7.19
C GLY A 67 -12.69 21.22 8.12
N THR A 68 -11.55 20.53 8.12
CA THR A 68 -10.36 20.91 8.90
C THR A 68 -9.51 22.00 8.25
N GLY A 69 -9.97 22.60 7.15
CA GLY A 69 -9.38 23.77 6.53
C GLY A 69 -8.13 23.49 5.69
N SER A 70 -7.95 22.29 5.12
CA SER A 70 -6.73 21.95 4.36
C SER A 70 -6.46 22.89 3.17
N PHE A 71 -7.46 23.19 2.36
CA PHE A 71 -7.31 24.14 1.25
C PHE A 71 -7.02 25.54 1.73
N LEU A 72 -7.79 26.04 2.70
CA LEU A 72 -7.64 27.40 3.23
C LEU A 72 -6.31 27.60 3.96
N SER A 73 -5.83 26.59 4.68
CA SER A 73 -4.51 26.59 5.34
C SER A 73 -3.39 26.64 4.31
N SER A 74 -3.42 25.77 3.29
CA SER A 74 -2.40 25.77 2.24
C SER A 74 -2.43 27.05 1.40
N ALA A 75 -3.62 27.64 1.16
CA ALA A 75 -3.77 28.94 0.55
C ALA A 75 -3.17 30.06 1.41
N SER A 76 -3.41 30.02 2.73
CA SER A 76 -2.88 31.00 3.70
C SER A 76 -1.35 31.00 3.72
N HIS A 77 -0.74 29.81 3.75
CA HIS A 77 0.72 29.65 3.69
C HIS A 77 1.28 30.28 2.41
N LEU A 78 0.72 29.92 1.24
CA LEU A 78 1.16 30.42 -0.05
C LEU A 78 1.07 31.96 -0.14
N LEU A 79 -0.06 32.54 0.26
CA LEU A 79 -0.26 33.99 0.23
C LEU A 79 0.69 34.73 1.20
N CYS A 80 0.91 34.19 2.41
CA CYS A 80 1.85 34.76 3.37
C CYS A 80 3.30 34.69 2.87
N GLU A 81 3.67 33.61 2.18
CA GLU A 81 5.01 33.50 1.58
C GLU A 81 5.24 34.50 0.46
N GLN A 82 4.24 34.73 -0.41
CA GLN A 82 4.27 35.80 -1.41
C GLN A 82 4.32 37.19 -0.75
N GLY A 83 3.65 37.35 0.39
CA GLY A 83 3.44 38.61 1.08
C GLY A 83 4.61 39.17 1.91
N LYS A 84 5.79 38.53 1.90
CA LYS A 84 6.95 38.91 2.74
C LYS A 84 7.46 40.35 2.55
N SER A 85 7.07 41.03 1.47
CA SER A 85 7.48 42.41 1.14
C SER A 85 6.30 43.40 1.06
N LEU A 86 5.14 43.06 1.64
CA LEU A 86 3.95 43.93 1.59
C LEU A 86 4.06 45.13 2.53
N SER A 87 3.42 46.24 2.14
CA SER A 87 3.16 47.36 3.06
C SER A 87 2.24 46.95 4.22
N PRO A 88 2.26 47.66 5.36
CA PRO A 88 1.37 47.36 6.50
C PRO A 88 -0.11 47.29 6.11
N GLU A 89 -0.58 48.16 5.22
CA GLU A 89 -1.97 48.18 4.75
C GLU A 89 -2.31 46.95 3.90
N GLN A 90 -1.41 46.56 3.00
CA GLN A 90 -1.58 45.35 2.17
C GLN A 90 -1.48 44.08 3.02
N TRP A 91 -0.62 44.08 4.02
CA TRP A 91 -0.52 42.99 4.99
C TRP A 91 -1.81 42.85 5.78
N GLN A 92 -2.36 43.96 6.30
CA GLN A 92 -3.65 43.94 6.99
C GLN A 92 -4.79 43.46 6.08
N HIS A 93 -4.78 43.87 4.81
CA HIS A 93 -5.75 43.37 3.83
C HIS A 93 -5.67 41.85 3.65
N LEU A 94 -4.47 41.30 3.53
CA LEU A 94 -4.24 39.85 3.47
C LEU A 94 -4.78 39.14 4.72
N GLN A 95 -4.56 39.73 5.89
CA GLN A 95 -4.99 39.15 7.17
C GLN A 95 -6.52 39.09 7.33
N GLU A 96 -7.25 40.10 6.85
CA GLU A 96 -8.68 40.28 7.13
C GLU A 96 -9.61 39.95 5.94
N GLN A 97 -9.08 39.95 4.71
CA GLN A 97 -9.88 39.94 3.47
C GLN A 97 -9.46 38.86 2.46
N SER A 98 -8.60 37.91 2.81
CA SER A 98 -8.18 36.85 1.86
C SER A 98 -8.84 35.50 2.08
N ILE A 99 -9.14 35.10 3.32
CA ILE A 99 -9.58 33.72 3.64
C ILE A 99 -11.00 33.71 4.19
N PHE A 100 -11.89 32.98 3.54
CA PHE A 100 -13.30 32.86 3.88
C PHE A 100 -13.74 31.40 3.86
N GLY A 101 -14.68 31.03 4.73
CA GLY A 101 -15.24 29.68 4.69
C GLY A 101 -16.48 29.50 5.55
N ILE A 102 -17.27 28.47 5.23
CA ILE A 102 -18.41 28.02 6.04
C ILE A 102 -18.24 26.52 6.32
N GLU A 103 -18.49 26.10 7.56
CA GLU A 103 -18.45 24.70 7.98
C GLU A 103 -19.59 24.44 8.98
N ILE A 104 -20.30 23.32 8.82
CA ILE A 104 -21.45 22.99 9.66
C ILE A 104 -21.02 22.53 11.05
N GLN A 105 -19.85 21.89 11.17
CA GLN A 105 -19.35 21.35 12.43
C GLN A 105 -18.48 22.36 13.22
N PRO A 106 -18.85 22.69 14.48
CA PRO A 106 -18.07 23.62 15.31
C PRO A 106 -16.64 23.16 15.60
N ASN A 107 -16.42 21.85 15.82
CA ASN A 107 -15.10 21.32 16.18
C ASN A 107 -14.10 21.42 15.02
N LEU A 108 -14.53 21.10 13.80
CA LEU A 108 -13.70 21.23 12.60
C LEU A 108 -13.37 22.70 12.31
N THR A 109 -14.30 23.61 12.58
CA THR A 109 -14.07 25.05 12.49
C THR A 109 -12.95 25.53 13.41
N LEU A 110 -12.89 25.04 14.66
CA LEU A 110 -11.82 25.39 15.60
C LEU A 110 -10.46 24.86 15.13
N ILE A 111 -10.41 23.63 14.60
CA ILE A 111 -9.20 23.04 14.05
C ILE A 111 -8.71 23.86 12.85
N ALA A 112 -9.61 24.18 11.92
CA ALA A 112 -9.30 25.00 10.74
C ALA A 112 -8.78 26.38 11.13
N TRP A 113 -9.42 27.02 12.13
CA TRP A 113 -8.98 28.32 12.64
C TRP A 113 -7.55 28.26 13.18
N ALA A 114 -7.26 27.30 14.06
CA ALA A 114 -5.91 27.10 14.57
C ALA A 114 -4.89 26.86 13.45
N ARG A 115 -5.26 26.03 12.46
CA ARG A 115 -4.40 25.68 11.32
C ARG A 115 -4.06 26.88 10.44
N ILE A 116 -5.06 27.70 10.10
CA ILE A 116 -4.91 28.92 9.29
C ILE A 116 -4.09 29.97 10.05
N VAL A 117 -4.37 30.14 11.35
CA VAL A 117 -3.60 31.04 12.21
C VAL A 117 -2.17 30.56 12.36
N LEU A 118 -1.87 29.27 12.44
CA LEU A 118 -0.47 28.83 12.44
C LEU A 118 0.23 29.09 11.10
N ASN A 119 -0.50 29.16 9.98
CA ASN A 119 0.03 29.41 8.64
C ASN A 119 0.08 30.89 8.22
N GLY A 120 -0.03 31.83 9.16
CA GLY A 120 0.26 33.25 8.91
C GLY A 120 -0.94 34.19 8.90
N VAL A 121 -2.16 33.69 8.66
CA VAL A 121 -3.39 34.50 8.59
C VAL A 121 -4.11 34.48 9.94
N THR A 122 -4.02 35.58 10.69
CA THR A 122 -4.51 35.73 12.07
C THR A 122 -6.00 36.06 12.18
N SER A 123 -6.61 36.62 11.13
CA SER A 123 -8.01 37.07 11.15
C SER A 123 -8.87 36.48 10.01
N PRO A 124 -8.90 35.14 9.83
CA PRO A 124 -9.69 34.53 8.76
C PRO A 124 -11.20 34.67 9.03
N ARG A 125 -12.01 34.81 7.97
CA ARG A 125 -13.47 34.95 8.05
C ARG A 125 -14.17 33.60 7.91
N LEU A 126 -14.02 32.75 8.94
CA LEU A 126 -14.69 31.45 9.04
C LEU A 126 -16.02 31.57 9.78
N GLN A 127 -17.03 30.83 9.34
CA GLN A 127 -18.35 30.84 9.96
C GLN A 127 -18.87 29.42 10.18
N ILE A 128 -19.57 29.22 11.30
CA ILE A 128 -20.26 27.96 11.60
C ILE A 128 -21.67 28.01 10.99
N GLY A 129 -22.07 26.98 10.25
CA GLY A 129 -23.43 26.79 9.75
C GLY A 129 -23.49 26.01 8.44
N ASP A 130 -24.70 25.75 7.94
CA ASP A 130 -24.91 25.14 6.62
C ASP A 130 -24.72 26.19 5.53
N SER A 131 -23.82 25.95 4.57
CA SER A 131 -23.57 26.85 3.44
C SER A 131 -24.69 26.84 2.41
N LEU A 132 -25.46 25.75 2.31
CA LEU A 132 -26.57 25.61 1.37
C LEU A 132 -27.84 26.33 1.82
N GLU A 133 -27.98 26.65 3.11
CA GLU A 133 -29.12 27.40 3.67
C GLU A 133 -28.90 28.93 3.69
N ARG A 134 -27.72 29.40 3.26
CA ARG A 134 -27.34 30.81 3.36
C ARG A 134 -27.77 31.59 2.13
N ASP A 135 -28.52 32.68 2.34
CA ASP A 135 -28.74 33.68 1.30
C ASP A 135 -27.41 34.36 0.93
N PHE A 136 -26.90 34.05 -0.26
CA PHE A 136 -25.67 34.65 -0.78
C PHE A 136 -25.95 36.03 -1.42
N PRO A 137 -25.04 37.02 -1.28
CA PRO A 137 -23.74 36.93 -0.60
C PRO A 137 -23.81 37.31 0.89
N LEU A 138 -22.93 36.69 1.69
CA LEU A 138 -22.69 36.99 3.12
C LEU A 138 -22.35 38.47 3.42
N ASP A 139 -22.15 39.28 2.38
CA ASP A 139 -22.04 40.73 2.44
C ASP A 139 -22.71 41.30 1.18
N ARG A 140 -23.88 41.96 1.33
CA ARG A 140 -24.62 42.56 0.20
C ARG A 140 -23.84 43.67 -0.51
N SER A 141 -22.68 44.08 0.02
CA SER A 141 -21.83 45.14 -0.52
C SER A 141 -20.68 44.67 -1.42
N ARG A 142 -20.41 43.36 -1.56
CA ARG A 142 -19.22 42.86 -2.32
C ARG A 142 -19.52 41.64 -3.19
N ASP A 143 -19.28 41.79 -4.50
CA ASP A 143 -19.64 40.88 -5.61
C ASP A 143 -18.96 39.49 -5.62
N GLY A 144 -19.07 38.65 -4.59
CA GLY A 144 -18.60 37.25 -4.62
C GLY A 144 -17.10 37.03 -4.37
N PHE A 145 -16.57 35.87 -4.80
CA PHE A 145 -15.21 35.38 -4.51
C PHE A 145 -14.35 35.14 -5.75
N ASP A 146 -13.03 35.29 -5.59
CA ASP A 146 -12.04 35.33 -6.66
C ASP A 146 -11.56 33.93 -6.99
N CYS A 147 -11.44 33.10 -5.95
CA CYS A 147 -11.12 31.70 -6.05
C CYS A 147 -11.98 30.89 -5.07
N VAL A 148 -12.66 29.86 -5.56
CA VAL A 148 -13.37 28.88 -4.72
C VAL A 148 -12.64 27.54 -4.80
N LEU A 149 -12.21 27.01 -3.66
CA LEU A 149 -11.58 25.69 -3.54
C LEU A 149 -12.53 24.81 -2.74
N ALA A 150 -12.94 23.66 -3.28
CA ALA A 150 -13.96 22.85 -2.62
C ALA A 150 -13.77 21.34 -2.84
N ASN A 151 -14.01 20.59 -1.77
CA ASN A 151 -14.28 19.16 -1.81
C ASN A 151 -15.65 18.88 -1.16
N PRO A 152 -16.76 19.02 -1.91
CA PRO A 152 -18.09 18.79 -1.35
C PRO A 152 -18.30 17.35 -0.85
N PRO A 153 -19.16 17.14 0.16
CA PRO A 153 -19.48 15.81 0.66
C PRO A 153 -20.07 14.91 -0.45
N PHE A 154 -19.77 13.60 -0.37
CA PHE A 154 -20.25 12.59 -1.33
C PHE A 154 -21.44 11.81 -0.77
N GLY A 155 -22.35 11.38 -1.65
CA GLY A 155 -23.38 10.36 -1.33
C GLY A 155 -24.58 10.81 -0.48
N GLY A 156 -24.58 12.02 0.06
CA GLY A 156 -25.70 12.58 0.85
C GLY A 156 -26.89 13.06 0.01
N ARG A 157 -28.07 13.11 0.64
CA ARG A 157 -29.29 13.75 0.11
C ARG A 157 -29.62 14.99 0.93
N VAL A 158 -30.04 16.06 0.27
CA VAL A 158 -30.39 17.34 0.93
C VAL A 158 -31.90 17.39 1.20
N HIS A 159 -32.29 18.04 2.31
CA HIS A 159 -33.69 18.27 2.64
C HIS A 159 -34.37 19.22 1.61
N PRO A 160 -35.64 19.02 1.24
CA PRO A 160 -36.29 19.78 0.14
C PRO A 160 -36.31 21.31 0.28
N SER A 161 -36.13 21.84 1.49
CA SER A 161 -36.15 23.29 1.80
C SER A 161 -35.05 24.09 1.10
N ALA A 162 -33.87 23.49 0.86
CA ALA A 162 -32.76 24.15 0.17
C ALA A 162 -32.96 24.29 -1.36
N SER A 163 -33.93 23.58 -1.94
CA SER A 163 -34.14 23.49 -3.39
C SER A 163 -34.62 24.80 -4.04
N SER A 164 -35.28 25.67 -3.27
CA SER A 164 -35.92 26.90 -3.80
C SER A 164 -34.95 28.01 -4.24
N GLN A 165 -33.67 27.95 -3.83
CA GLN A 165 -32.69 29.01 -4.06
C GLN A 165 -31.75 28.78 -5.26
N TYR A 166 -31.84 27.61 -5.89
CA TYR A 166 -30.98 27.18 -6.99
C TYR A 166 -31.81 26.85 -8.25
N PRO A 167 -31.27 27.08 -9.46
CA PRO A 167 -32.03 26.91 -10.70
C PRO A 167 -32.42 25.46 -10.99
N LEU A 168 -31.66 24.48 -10.47
CA LEU A 168 -31.93 23.06 -10.70
C LEU A 168 -32.23 22.33 -9.39
N SER A 169 -33.41 21.74 -9.33
CA SER A 169 -33.77 20.78 -8.28
C SER A 169 -33.04 19.45 -8.51
N THR A 170 -32.31 18.99 -7.51
CA THR A 170 -31.55 17.73 -7.53
C THR A 170 -31.66 17.03 -6.18
N ALA A 171 -31.45 15.71 -6.14
CA ALA A 171 -31.37 14.96 -4.87
C ALA A 171 -29.91 14.80 -4.39
N SER A 172 -28.94 15.18 -5.22
CA SER A 172 -27.51 15.00 -4.95
C SER A 172 -26.94 16.22 -4.19
N ILE A 173 -26.37 16.00 -3.00
CA ILE A 173 -25.71 17.04 -2.23
C ILE A 173 -24.54 17.69 -2.98
N THR A 174 -23.74 16.88 -3.68
CA THR A 174 -22.60 17.38 -4.47
C THR A 174 -23.07 18.29 -5.62
N ALA A 175 -24.22 17.99 -6.22
CA ALA A 175 -24.81 18.82 -7.27
C ALA A 175 -25.33 20.16 -6.72
N PHE A 176 -25.84 20.21 -5.50
CA PHE A 176 -26.20 21.48 -4.84
C PHE A 176 -24.96 22.33 -4.52
N PHE A 177 -23.92 21.71 -3.96
CA PHE A 177 -22.65 22.41 -3.72
C PHE A 177 -22.04 22.98 -5.00
N LEU A 178 -22.11 22.24 -6.13
CA LEU A 178 -21.63 22.77 -7.40
C LEU A 178 -22.43 24.03 -7.82
N GLN A 179 -23.76 24.02 -7.70
CA GLN A 179 -24.57 25.22 -7.97
C GLN A 179 -24.22 26.39 -7.04
N HIS A 180 -23.96 26.11 -5.75
CA HIS A 180 -23.53 27.10 -4.77
C HIS A 180 -22.16 27.70 -5.10
N ILE A 181 -21.19 26.86 -5.49
CA ILE A 181 -19.86 27.29 -5.91
C ILE A 181 -19.96 28.24 -7.11
N LEU A 182 -20.74 27.87 -8.14
CA LEU A 182 -20.96 28.70 -9.32
C LEU A 182 -21.55 30.08 -8.97
N LYS A 183 -22.58 30.10 -8.10
CA LYS A 183 -23.23 31.33 -7.61
C LYS A 183 -22.29 32.20 -6.76
N SER A 184 -21.31 31.59 -6.10
CA SER A 184 -20.36 32.26 -5.20
C SER A 184 -19.23 33.00 -5.94
N LEU A 185 -18.98 32.68 -7.21
CA LEU A 185 -17.90 33.28 -7.99
C LEU A 185 -18.21 34.71 -8.37
N ARG A 186 -17.23 35.62 -8.21
CA ARG A 186 -17.29 36.95 -8.84
C ARG A 186 -17.12 36.86 -10.37
N PRO A 187 -17.43 37.90 -11.15
CA PRO A 187 -17.03 37.94 -12.56
C PRO A 187 -15.52 37.71 -12.71
N ASN A 188 -15.12 36.82 -13.62
CA ASN A 188 -13.73 36.32 -13.78
C ASN A 188 -13.17 35.51 -12.60
N GLY A 189 -13.99 35.18 -11.60
CA GLY A 189 -13.62 34.27 -10.52
C GLY A 189 -13.43 32.84 -11.03
N ARG A 190 -12.59 32.08 -10.33
CA ARG A 190 -12.26 30.68 -10.67
C ARG A 190 -12.65 29.71 -9.56
N ALA A 191 -13.07 28.51 -9.90
CA ALA A 191 -13.37 27.44 -8.97
C ALA A 191 -12.59 26.17 -9.33
N PHE A 192 -12.11 25.50 -8.29
CA PHE A 192 -11.49 24.18 -8.37
C PHE A 192 -12.28 23.26 -7.43
N CYS A 193 -13.13 22.42 -8.01
CA CYS A 193 -14.08 21.58 -7.28
C CYS A 193 -13.84 20.12 -7.59
N ILE A 194 -13.70 19.31 -6.54
CA ILE A 194 -13.71 17.85 -6.67
C ILE A 194 -15.16 17.38 -6.83
N VAL A 195 -15.41 16.47 -7.76
CA VAL A 195 -16.72 15.85 -7.99
C VAL A 195 -16.59 14.35 -8.24
N PRO A 196 -17.59 13.53 -7.86
CA PRO A 196 -17.63 12.13 -8.28
C PRO A 196 -17.89 12.04 -9.79
N GLU A 197 -17.20 11.12 -10.49
CA GLU A 197 -17.35 10.98 -11.95
C GLU A 197 -18.79 10.68 -12.38
N GLY A 198 -19.60 10.07 -11.50
CA GLY A 198 -21.04 9.88 -11.74
C GLY A 198 -21.77 11.16 -12.15
N LEU A 199 -21.43 12.31 -11.55
CA LEU A 199 -22.03 13.61 -11.89
C LEU A 199 -21.68 14.04 -13.33
N LEU A 200 -20.58 13.54 -13.88
CA LEU A 200 -20.06 13.90 -15.19
C LEU A 200 -20.70 13.13 -16.36
N PHE A 201 -21.43 12.03 -16.10
CA PHE A 201 -22.07 11.24 -17.16
C PHE A 201 -23.53 10.81 -16.90
N ARG A 202 -24.04 10.84 -15.66
CA ARG A 202 -25.41 10.40 -15.39
C ARG A 202 -26.44 11.28 -16.10
N ASN A 203 -27.55 10.66 -16.53
CA ASN A 203 -28.69 11.35 -17.13
C ASN A 203 -29.57 12.05 -16.07
N GLY A 204 -30.61 12.76 -16.49
CA GLY A 204 -31.58 13.38 -15.58
C GLY A 204 -31.12 14.73 -15.05
N SER A 205 -31.19 14.95 -13.73
CA SER A 205 -30.80 16.23 -13.10
C SER A 205 -29.32 16.55 -13.31
N ASP A 206 -28.45 15.53 -13.29
CA ASP A 206 -27.00 15.71 -13.45
C ASP A 206 -26.66 16.17 -14.88
N MET A 207 -27.37 15.66 -15.90
CA MET A 207 -27.24 16.11 -17.28
C MET A 207 -27.64 17.58 -17.44
N LYS A 208 -28.78 17.97 -16.85
CA LYS A 208 -29.23 19.38 -16.87
C LYS A 208 -28.24 20.32 -16.19
N LEU A 209 -27.57 19.84 -15.13
CA LEU A 209 -26.51 20.62 -14.46
C LEU A 209 -25.28 20.78 -15.36
N ARG A 210 -24.88 19.76 -16.11
CA ARG A 210 -23.79 19.89 -17.11
C ARG A 210 -24.17 20.81 -18.26
N GLU A 211 -25.41 20.76 -18.73
CA GLU A 211 -25.94 21.70 -19.72
C GLU A 211 -25.86 23.14 -19.21
N LEU A 212 -26.36 23.41 -17.99
CA LEU A 212 -26.27 24.71 -17.34
C LEU A 212 -24.82 25.18 -17.21
N LEU A 213 -23.94 24.30 -16.71
CA LEU A 213 -22.52 24.58 -16.52
C LEU A 213 -21.85 24.99 -17.84
N LEU A 214 -22.10 24.24 -18.92
CA LEU A 214 -21.52 24.51 -20.23
C LEU A 214 -22.20 25.67 -20.98
N ALA A 215 -23.44 26.02 -20.62
CA ALA A 215 -24.19 27.13 -21.23
C ALA A 215 -23.86 28.48 -20.58
N GLU A 216 -23.59 28.52 -19.27
CA GLU A 216 -23.45 29.77 -18.52
C GLU A 216 -22.02 30.04 -18.01
N TYR A 217 -21.17 29.01 -17.92
CA TYR A 217 -19.81 29.13 -17.38
C TYR A 217 -18.76 28.56 -18.34
N SER A 218 -17.50 28.91 -18.11
CA SER A 218 -16.35 28.31 -18.80
C SER A 218 -15.82 27.13 -17.98
N VAL A 219 -15.92 25.92 -18.51
CA VAL A 219 -15.17 24.77 -17.97
C VAL A 219 -13.79 24.79 -18.62
N ASP A 220 -12.78 25.19 -17.86
CA ASP A 220 -11.42 25.34 -18.36
C ASP A 220 -10.72 23.98 -18.49
N ALA A 221 -10.93 23.10 -17.50
CA ALA A 221 -10.40 21.75 -17.54
C ALA A 221 -11.26 20.74 -16.75
N VAL A 222 -11.23 19.49 -17.22
CA VAL A 222 -11.71 18.30 -16.50
C VAL A 222 -10.53 17.36 -16.31
N ILE A 223 -10.11 17.18 -15.06
CA ILE A 223 -8.95 16.36 -14.70
C ILE A 223 -9.47 15.09 -14.02
N SER A 224 -9.40 13.94 -14.69
CA SER A 224 -9.76 12.66 -14.06
C SER A 224 -8.66 12.30 -13.06
N LEU A 225 -9.02 12.05 -11.80
CA LEU A 225 -8.08 11.65 -10.75
C LEU A 225 -7.93 10.12 -10.74
N PRO A 226 -6.79 9.57 -10.25
CA PRO A 226 -6.60 8.13 -10.19
C PRO A 226 -7.64 7.48 -9.28
N LYS A 227 -8.04 6.24 -9.62
CA LYS A 227 -8.92 5.48 -8.74
C LYS A 227 -8.16 5.21 -7.44
N GLY A 228 -8.74 5.61 -6.31
CA GLY A 228 -8.08 5.51 -5.00
C GLY A 228 -7.37 6.79 -4.54
N ALA A 229 -7.46 7.90 -5.29
CA ALA A 229 -6.86 9.19 -4.90
C ALA A 229 -7.34 9.75 -3.54
N PHE A 230 -8.42 9.20 -2.98
CA PHE A 230 -8.98 9.57 -1.67
C PHE A 230 -8.95 8.39 -0.68
N LEU A 231 -8.15 7.34 -0.93
CA LEU A 231 -7.93 6.29 0.06
C LEU A 231 -7.11 6.84 1.25
N PRO A 232 -7.35 6.32 2.47
CA PRO A 232 -8.29 5.23 2.81
C PRO A 232 -9.76 5.68 2.94
N TYR A 233 -10.09 6.97 2.73
CA TYR A 233 -11.41 7.53 3.02
C TYR A 233 -12.52 7.06 2.07
N THR A 234 -12.27 7.00 0.76
CA THR A 234 -13.25 6.51 -0.23
C THR A 234 -12.61 5.96 -1.51
N GLY A 235 -13.21 4.88 -2.05
CA GLY A 235 -12.86 4.31 -3.36
C GLY A 235 -13.65 4.92 -4.54
N ILE A 236 -14.50 5.92 -4.31
CA ILE A 236 -15.25 6.60 -5.36
C ILE A 236 -14.27 7.26 -6.35
N LYS A 237 -14.43 6.98 -7.65
CA LYS A 237 -13.66 7.64 -8.70
C LYS A 237 -14.11 9.10 -8.84
N THR A 238 -13.16 10.02 -8.71
CA THR A 238 -13.39 11.46 -8.68
C THR A 238 -12.69 12.17 -9.84
N SER A 239 -13.11 13.40 -10.11
CA SER A 239 -12.47 14.30 -11.05
C SER A 239 -12.43 15.71 -10.46
N LEU A 240 -11.43 16.47 -10.87
CA LEU A 240 -11.31 17.90 -10.56
C LEU A 240 -11.86 18.71 -11.73
N LEU A 241 -12.83 19.58 -11.44
CA LEU A 241 -13.34 20.58 -12.36
C LEU A 241 -12.64 21.92 -12.10
N ALA A 242 -12.00 22.47 -13.13
CA ALA A 242 -11.55 23.85 -13.17
C ALA A 242 -12.56 24.70 -13.96
N ILE A 243 -13.20 25.65 -13.29
CA ILE A 243 -14.31 26.43 -13.83
C ILE A 243 -13.99 27.92 -13.65
N SER A 244 -14.36 28.74 -14.62
CA SER A 244 -14.29 30.20 -14.53
C SER A 244 -15.63 30.84 -14.85
N ARG A 245 -15.95 31.94 -14.13
CA ARG A 245 -17.12 32.78 -14.42
C ARG A 245 -16.79 33.80 -15.52
N CYS A 246 -16.58 33.27 -16.71
CA CYS A 246 -16.36 33.98 -17.98
C CYS A 246 -17.30 33.38 -19.05
N PRO A 247 -17.45 34.01 -20.23
CA PRO A 247 -18.24 33.43 -21.32
C PRO A 247 -17.80 31.98 -21.64
N PRO A 248 -18.75 31.08 -21.96
CA PRO A 248 -18.44 29.69 -22.27
C PRO A 248 -17.48 29.55 -23.44
N LYS A 249 -16.53 28.62 -23.31
CA LYS A 249 -15.55 28.33 -24.37
C LYS A 249 -16.03 27.23 -25.30
N GLN A 250 -15.53 27.26 -26.54
CA GLN A 250 -15.76 26.19 -27.51
C GLN A 250 -14.94 24.94 -27.21
N LYS A 251 -13.77 25.06 -26.56
CA LYS A 251 -12.88 23.94 -26.28
C LYS A 251 -12.60 23.80 -24.78
N ILE A 252 -12.59 22.57 -24.30
CA ILE A 252 -12.36 22.20 -22.89
C ILE A 252 -11.14 21.29 -22.83
N LEU A 253 -10.24 21.52 -21.86
CA LEU A 253 -9.07 20.66 -21.65
C LEU A 253 -9.45 19.42 -20.84
N PHE A 254 -9.24 18.24 -21.39
CA PHE A 254 -9.38 16.96 -20.68
C PHE A 254 -7.99 16.44 -20.32
N VAL A 255 -7.82 15.99 -19.07
CA VAL A 255 -6.55 15.43 -18.56
C VAL A 255 -6.81 14.04 -18.00
N SER A 256 -6.04 13.06 -18.48
CA SER A 256 -6.20 11.64 -18.13
C SER A 256 -5.75 11.32 -16.71
N SER A 257 -6.28 10.21 -16.18
CA SER A 257 -5.90 9.72 -14.85
C SER A 257 -4.41 9.37 -14.77
N ALA A 258 -3.82 8.82 -15.83
CA ALA A 258 -2.38 8.54 -15.91
C ALA A 258 -1.53 9.81 -15.79
N CYS A 259 -1.98 10.93 -16.38
CA CYS A 259 -1.32 12.23 -16.20
C CYS A 259 -1.45 12.69 -14.74
N SER A 260 -2.66 12.65 -14.18
CA SER A 260 -2.92 13.10 -12.81
C SER A 260 -2.17 12.29 -11.75
N GLU A 261 -1.91 11.00 -11.98
CA GLU A 261 -1.13 10.14 -11.10
C GLU A 261 0.31 10.65 -10.97
N SER A 262 0.94 10.98 -12.10
CA SER A 262 2.27 11.60 -12.11
C SER A 262 2.30 12.96 -11.41
N LEU A 263 1.19 13.72 -11.45
CA LEU A 263 1.05 15.03 -10.82
C LEU A 263 0.84 14.96 -9.30
N LEU A 264 0.38 13.84 -8.75
CA LEU A 264 0.17 13.68 -7.31
C LEU A 264 1.47 13.33 -6.55
N GLY A 265 2.51 12.86 -7.25
CA GLY A 265 3.81 12.52 -6.66
C GLY A 265 4.61 13.72 -6.14
N ALA A 266 5.44 13.51 -5.11
CA ALA A 266 6.18 14.56 -4.38
C ALA A 266 7.24 15.31 -5.21
N GLN A 267 7.69 14.77 -6.35
CA GLN A 267 8.74 15.37 -7.21
C GLN A 267 8.20 16.13 -8.45
N SER A 268 6.89 16.42 -8.52
CA SER A 268 6.21 16.86 -9.76
C SER A 268 5.99 18.38 -9.91
N THR A 269 6.75 19.23 -9.21
CA THR A 269 6.53 20.70 -9.19
C THR A 269 6.50 21.32 -10.59
N LEU A 270 7.40 20.92 -11.49
CA LEU A 270 7.46 21.42 -12.87
C LEU A 270 6.25 21.00 -13.71
N ALA A 271 5.75 19.77 -13.54
CA ALA A 271 4.57 19.27 -14.27
C ALA A 271 3.28 19.97 -13.78
N ARG A 272 3.18 20.26 -12.48
CA ARG A 272 2.09 21.08 -11.91
C ARG A 272 2.14 22.51 -12.41
N GLN A 273 3.32 23.11 -12.52
CA GLN A 273 3.51 24.43 -13.13
C GLN A 273 3.10 24.42 -14.60
N ALA A 274 3.52 23.43 -15.38
CA ALA A 274 3.15 23.30 -16.78
C ALA A 274 1.63 23.15 -16.97
N LEU A 275 0.95 22.32 -16.15
CA LEU A 275 -0.50 22.18 -16.21
C LEU A 275 -1.23 23.46 -15.77
N SER A 276 -0.76 24.12 -14.72
CA SER A 276 -1.29 25.42 -14.27
C SER A 276 -1.16 26.47 -15.38
N MET A 277 -0.01 26.52 -16.05
CA MET A 277 0.22 27.40 -17.20
C MET A 277 -0.68 27.03 -18.39
N LEU A 278 -0.92 25.75 -18.66
CA LEU A 278 -1.85 25.32 -19.72
C LEU A 278 -3.28 25.78 -19.43
N ILE A 279 -3.79 25.56 -18.21
CA ILE A 279 -5.12 26.02 -17.79
C ILE A 279 -5.21 27.56 -17.85
N ASN A 280 -4.18 28.26 -17.39
CA ASN A 280 -4.12 29.73 -17.44
C ASN A 280 -3.99 30.27 -18.89
N SER A 281 -3.25 29.61 -19.77
CA SER A 281 -3.13 30.01 -21.18
C SER A 281 -4.47 29.92 -21.92
N GLN A 282 -5.26 28.88 -21.63
CA GLN A 282 -6.63 28.76 -22.15
C GLN A 282 -7.53 29.90 -21.64
N ARG A 283 -7.26 30.44 -20.45
CA ARG A 283 -7.98 31.60 -19.90
C ARG A 283 -7.57 32.90 -20.59
N ASN A 284 -6.28 33.09 -20.84
CA ASN A 284 -5.73 34.31 -21.43
C ASN A 284 -6.16 34.50 -22.89
N ASN A 285 -6.20 33.44 -23.70
CA ASN A 285 -6.68 33.51 -25.09
C ASN A 285 -8.14 34.01 -25.19
N ALA A 286 -9.00 33.63 -24.24
CA ALA A 286 -10.39 34.09 -24.21
C ALA A 286 -10.50 35.57 -23.80
N LEU A 287 -9.66 36.05 -22.89
CA LEU A 287 -9.58 37.47 -22.51
C LEU A 287 -9.07 38.33 -23.69
N GLU A 288 -8.05 37.87 -24.42
CA GLU A 288 -7.56 38.53 -25.63
C GLU A 288 -8.66 38.65 -26.70
N GLN A 289 -9.47 37.62 -26.89
CA GLN A 289 -10.58 37.63 -27.83
C GLN A 289 -11.68 38.61 -27.41
N GLN A 290 -12.05 38.65 -26.12
CA GLN A 290 -12.98 39.66 -25.59
C GLN A 290 -12.45 41.09 -25.74
N LEU A 291 -11.14 41.30 -25.57
CA LEU A 291 -10.51 42.61 -25.80
C LEU A 291 -10.53 43.03 -27.25
N ALA A 292 -10.33 42.09 -28.18
CA ALA A 292 -10.45 42.36 -29.61
C ALA A 292 -11.88 42.79 -29.95
N GLU A 293 -12.90 42.09 -29.43
CA GLU A 293 -14.31 42.42 -29.61
C GLU A 293 -14.69 43.77 -28.97
N ILE A 294 -14.21 44.05 -27.75
CA ILE A 294 -14.42 45.34 -27.07
C ILE A 294 -13.73 46.46 -27.86
N SER A 295 -12.51 46.25 -28.33
CA SER A 295 -11.75 47.23 -29.13
C SER A 295 -12.41 47.52 -30.46
N GLU A 296 -12.99 46.51 -31.11
CA GLU A 296 -13.76 46.64 -32.34
C GLU A 296 -15.09 47.38 -32.10
N THR A 297 -15.78 47.07 -31.00
CA THR A 297 -17.01 47.77 -30.59
C THR A 297 -16.75 49.24 -30.26
N LEU A 298 -15.61 49.56 -29.64
CA LEU A 298 -15.18 50.93 -29.34
C LEU A 298 -14.78 51.71 -30.59
N ARG A 299 -14.14 51.07 -31.57
CA ARG A 299 -13.87 51.67 -32.89
C ARG A 299 -15.16 52.10 -33.60
N ASN A 300 -16.26 51.42 -33.32
CA ASN A 300 -17.55 51.65 -33.97
C ASN A 300 -18.48 52.61 -33.19
N LYS A 301 -18.09 53.10 -31.99
CA LYS A 301 -18.85 54.09 -31.20
C LYS A 301 -18.16 55.46 -31.18
N ASN A 302 -18.93 56.55 -31.17
CA ASN A 302 -18.39 57.91 -30.99
C ASN A 302 -17.87 58.11 -29.56
N LEU A 303 -16.67 58.68 -29.41
CA LEU A 303 -15.93 58.89 -28.16
C LEU A 303 -16.71 59.59 -27.03
N GLU A 304 -17.74 60.37 -27.36
CA GLU A 304 -18.61 61.10 -26.41
C GLU A 304 -19.72 60.22 -25.80
N SER A 305 -19.97 59.02 -26.37
CA SER A 305 -21.01 58.08 -25.94
C SER A 305 -20.53 56.99 -24.97
N ILE A 306 -19.22 56.96 -24.69
CA ILE A 306 -18.60 55.97 -23.81
C ILE A 306 -18.85 56.36 -22.35
N THR A 307 -19.62 55.52 -21.65
CA THR A 307 -19.96 55.72 -20.23
C THR A 307 -18.75 55.50 -19.31
N ASN A 308 -18.79 56.06 -18.09
CA ASN A 308 -17.73 55.86 -17.09
C ASN A 308 -17.56 54.38 -16.69
N SER A 309 -18.64 53.60 -16.71
CA SER A 309 -18.61 52.14 -16.49
C SER A 309 -17.82 51.42 -17.57
N GLU A 310 -18.06 51.74 -18.85
CA GLU A 310 -17.31 51.16 -19.97
C GLU A 310 -15.81 51.54 -19.90
N ARG A 311 -15.48 52.77 -19.48
CA ARG A 311 -14.07 53.21 -19.28
C ARG A 311 -13.36 52.45 -18.15
N GLU A 312 -14.04 52.15 -17.05
CA GLU A 312 -13.47 51.31 -15.99
C GLU A 312 -13.27 49.87 -16.43
N GLN A 313 -14.23 49.31 -17.18
CA GLN A 313 -14.12 47.96 -17.72
C GLN A 313 -12.89 47.83 -18.62
N ILE A 314 -12.65 48.82 -19.49
CA ILE A 314 -11.47 48.86 -20.38
C ILE A 314 -10.17 48.99 -19.57
N LYS A 315 -10.12 49.86 -18.55
CA LYS A 315 -8.93 50.01 -17.70
C LYS A 315 -8.60 48.73 -16.94
N ASN A 316 -9.61 48.07 -16.38
CA ASN A 316 -9.44 46.81 -15.65
C ASN A 316 -8.94 45.70 -16.58
N THR A 317 -9.54 45.58 -17.77
CA THR A 317 -9.16 44.55 -18.73
C THR A 317 -7.77 44.80 -19.35
N ALA A 318 -7.38 46.05 -19.59
CA ALA A 318 -6.04 46.41 -20.06
C ALA A 318 -4.94 46.21 -19.00
N ALA A 319 -5.23 46.49 -17.72
CA ALA A 319 -4.31 46.24 -16.60
C ALA A 319 -4.08 44.74 -16.36
N ILE A 320 -5.08 43.90 -16.62
CA ILE A 320 -4.97 42.44 -16.54
C ILE A 320 -4.06 41.90 -17.66
N LEU A 321 -4.16 42.45 -18.88
CA LEU A 321 -3.31 42.04 -20.01
C LEU A 321 -1.83 42.35 -19.82
N SER A 322 -1.48 43.51 -19.25
CA SER A 322 -0.08 43.87 -19.02
C SER A 322 0.60 42.90 -18.04
N LEU A 323 -0.16 42.37 -17.06
CA LEU A 323 0.32 41.35 -16.13
C LEU A 323 0.40 39.94 -16.75
N VAL A 324 -0.41 39.67 -17.78
CA VAL A 324 -0.47 38.38 -18.48
C VAL A 324 0.67 38.20 -19.48
N HIS A 325 1.17 39.29 -20.07
CA HIS A 325 2.23 39.23 -21.08
C HIS A 325 3.61 38.85 -20.50
N GLU A 326 3.93 39.28 -19.27
CA GLU A 326 5.18 38.90 -18.57
C GLU A 326 5.21 37.40 -18.18
N GLU A 327 4.06 36.77 -17.90
CA GLU A 327 3.96 35.34 -17.59
C GLU A 327 4.09 34.44 -18.84
N PHE A 328 3.82 34.98 -20.05
CA PHE A 328 3.73 34.20 -21.29
C PHE A 328 5.10 33.82 -21.87
N GLU A 329 6.14 34.64 -21.69
CA GLU A 329 7.50 34.33 -22.16
C GLU A 329 8.16 33.18 -21.37
N GLY A 330 7.88 33.06 -20.07
CA GLY A 330 8.37 31.94 -19.24
C GLY A 330 7.71 30.59 -19.59
N ALA A 331 6.46 30.61 -20.06
CA ALA A 331 5.69 29.42 -20.39
C ALA A 331 6.18 28.71 -21.66
N GLN A 332 6.77 29.45 -22.62
CA GLN A 332 7.36 28.89 -23.85
C GLN A 332 8.56 27.97 -23.56
N HIS A 333 9.36 28.31 -22.55
CA HIS A 333 10.57 27.54 -22.19
C HIS A 333 10.24 26.23 -21.45
N ILE A 334 9.18 26.22 -20.63
CA ILE A 334 8.74 25.03 -19.86
C ILE A 334 7.96 24.04 -20.73
N LYS A 335 7.22 24.53 -21.74
CA LYS A 335 6.56 23.68 -22.75
C LYS A 335 7.53 22.77 -23.51
N GLN A 336 8.78 23.22 -23.66
CA GLN A 336 9.85 22.48 -24.34
C GLN A 336 10.43 21.34 -23.47
N ILE A 337 10.30 21.45 -22.13
CA ILE A 337 10.83 20.47 -21.16
C ILE A 337 9.79 19.39 -20.82
N ALA A 338 8.48 19.73 -20.85
CA ALA A 338 7.39 18.83 -20.48
C ALA A 338 6.62 18.19 -21.66
N GLY A 339 6.99 18.51 -22.91
CA GLY A 339 6.18 18.29 -24.11
C GLY A 339 5.81 16.84 -24.43
N GLU A 340 6.69 15.86 -24.24
CA GLU A 340 6.40 14.49 -24.71
C GLU A 340 5.40 13.71 -23.84
N GLN A 341 5.31 14.01 -22.54
CA GLN A 341 4.38 13.32 -21.62
C GLN A 341 2.97 13.94 -21.59
N LEU A 342 2.85 15.27 -21.75
CA LEU A 342 1.56 15.97 -21.74
C LEU A 342 0.79 15.80 -23.05
N ASP A 343 1.46 15.68 -24.20
CA ASP A 343 0.80 15.61 -25.52
C ASP A 343 -0.08 14.36 -25.73
N LYS A 344 0.19 13.26 -25.00
CA LYS A 344 -0.64 12.05 -25.03
C LYS A 344 -1.71 12.02 -23.94
N ALA A 345 -1.58 12.84 -22.91
CA ALA A 345 -2.31 12.70 -21.67
C ALA A 345 -3.25 13.89 -21.36
N ALA A 346 -3.11 15.00 -22.09
CA ALA A 346 -4.02 16.15 -22.07
C ALA A 346 -4.40 16.60 -23.49
N TRP A 347 -5.69 16.83 -23.76
CA TRP A 347 -6.17 17.27 -25.07
C TRP A 347 -7.40 18.16 -24.99
N LEU A 348 -7.64 18.95 -26.04
CA LEU A 348 -8.81 19.82 -26.15
C LEU A 348 -9.97 19.07 -26.83
N VAL A 349 -11.16 19.14 -26.23
CA VAL A 349 -12.40 18.60 -26.78
C VAL A 349 -13.34 19.75 -27.13
N ASP A 350 -13.94 19.69 -28.32
CA ASP A 350 -14.92 20.67 -28.76
C ASP A 350 -16.28 20.46 -28.08
N LYS A 351 -16.90 21.56 -27.64
CA LYS A 351 -18.21 21.58 -26.98
C LYS A 351 -19.30 20.98 -27.88
N ASP A 352 -19.20 21.16 -29.20
CA ASP A 352 -20.17 20.59 -30.15
C ASP A 352 -20.12 19.06 -30.15
N THR A 353 -18.95 18.47 -29.97
CA THR A 353 -18.79 17.01 -29.82
C THR A 353 -19.53 16.49 -28.59
N LEU A 354 -19.51 17.26 -27.49
CA LEU A 354 -20.19 16.88 -26.25
C LEU A 354 -21.72 16.91 -26.39
N SER A 355 -22.26 17.81 -27.21
CA SER A 355 -23.71 17.92 -27.45
C SER A 355 -24.29 16.65 -28.09
N THR A 356 -23.51 15.94 -28.91
CA THR A 356 -23.93 14.68 -29.55
C THR A 356 -23.89 13.46 -28.60
N GLY A 357 -23.22 13.59 -27.45
CA GLY A 357 -22.99 12.54 -26.47
C GLY A 357 -23.60 12.83 -25.09
N ALA A 358 -24.79 13.44 -25.01
CA ALA A 358 -25.49 13.76 -23.77
C ALA A 358 -24.68 14.62 -22.75
N TRP A 359 -23.83 15.49 -23.27
CA TRP A 359 -22.99 16.41 -22.49
C TRP A 359 -22.10 15.70 -21.46
N GLU A 360 -21.62 14.49 -21.79
CA GLU A 360 -20.70 13.74 -20.93
C GLU A 360 -19.36 14.47 -20.78
N LEU A 361 -19.00 14.86 -19.56
CA LEU A 361 -17.72 15.47 -19.22
C LEU A 361 -16.74 14.45 -18.66
N VAL A 362 -16.61 13.28 -19.30
CA VAL A 362 -15.69 12.21 -18.87
C VAL A 362 -14.52 12.11 -19.84
N VAL A 363 -13.31 11.95 -19.29
CA VAL A 363 -12.10 11.71 -20.07
C VAL A 363 -12.21 10.34 -20.75
N LYS A 364 -12.21 10.30 -22.10
CA LYS A 364 -12.22 9.06 -22.91
C LYS A 364 -10.84 8.82 -23.51
N ASP A 365 -10.34 7.58 -23.46
CA ASP A 365 -9.04 7.24 -24.03
C ASP A 365 -9.01 7.49 -25.55
N LYS A 366 -7.99 8.19 -26.02
CA LYS A 366 -7.80 8.53 -27.43
C LYS A 366 -7.23 7.31 -28.18
N SER A 367 -8.07 6.30 -28.47
CA SER A 367 -7.68 5.11 -29.26
C SER A 367 -8.06 5.20 -30.74
N ASP A 368 -8.51 6.36 -31.23
CA ASP A 368 -8.93 6.55 -32.63
C ASP A 368 -7.78 6.44 -33.67
N ASP A 369 -6.52 6.38 -33.22
CA ASP A 369 -5.35 6.28 -34.10
C ASP A 369 -4.99 4.84 -34.52
N GLU A 370 -5.47 3.79 -33.85
CA GLU A 370 -4.99 2.42 -34.11
C GLU A 370 -5.50 1.81 -35.43
N VAL A 371 -6.79 1.96 -35.75
CA VAL A 371 -7.34 1.49 -37.03
C VAL A 371 -6.73 2.28 -38.19
N SER A 372 -6.57 3.59 -38.04
CA SER A 372 -5.94 4.45 -39.05
C SER A 372 -4.48 4.05 -39.31
N ASN A 373 -3.71 3.79 -38.25
CA ASN A 373 -2.34 3.28 -38.36
C ASN A 373 -2.30 1.88 -38.99
N PHE A 374 -3.20 0.99 -38.60
CA PHE A 374 -3.30 -0.35 -39.18
C PHE A 374 -3.58 -0.31 -40.69
N LEU A 375 -4.56 0.50 -41.11
CA LEU A 375 -4.90 0.68 -42.51
C LEU A 375 -3.71 1.25 -43.30
N THR A 376 -2.97 2.19 -42.73
CA THR A 376 -1.76 2.77 -43.34
C THR A 376 -0.67 1.71 -43.55
N LEU A 377 -0.41 0.88 -42.53
CA LEU A 377 0.57 -0.21 -42.63
C LEU A 377 0.14 -1.29 -43.62
N PHE A 378 -1.15 -1.63 -43.66
CA PHE A 378 -1.70 -2.58 -44.62
C PHE A 378 -1.55 -2.08 -46.06
N LEU A 379 -1.89 -0.81 -46.32
CA LEU A 379 -1.72 -0.18 -47.63
C LEU A 379 -0.24 -0.04 -48.02
N LYS A 380 0.67 0.13 -47.06
CA LYS A 380 2.11 0.10 -47.31
C LYS A 380 2.60 -1.29 -47.72
N ALA A 381 2.13 -2.34 -47.04
CA ALA A 381 2.48 -3.73 -47.37
C ALA A 381 1.84 -4.20 -48.68
N ARG A 382 0.66 -3.66 -49.03
CA ARG A 382 -0.10 -3.93 -50.26
C ARG A 382 -0.67 -2.66 -50.87
N PRO A 383 0.12 -1.94 -51.68
CA PRO A 383 -0.31 -0.70 -52.33
C PRO A 383 -1.50 -0.84 -53.27
N GLN A 384 -1.81 -2.07 -53.72
CA GLN A 384 -2.94 -2.36 -54.62
C GLN A 384 -4.29 -2.53 -53.90
N ALA A 385 -4.30 -2.57 -52.56
CA ALA A 385 -5.52 -2.70 -51.78
C ALA A 385 -6.30 -1.37 -51.71
N LYS A 386 -7.64 -1.43 -51.58
CA LYS A 386 -8.53 -0.26 -51.55
C LYS A 386 -9.14 -0.05 -50.17
N GLN A 387 -9.16 1.19 -49.69
CA GLN A 387 -9.88 1.58 -48.47
C GLN A 387 -11.32 2.00 -48.79
N VAL A 388 -12.29 1.46 -48.07
CA VAL A 388 -13.74 1.68 -48.24
C VAL A 388 -14.45 1.77 -46.89
N ARG A 389 -15.73 2.18 -46.84
CA ARG A 389 -16.56 2.07 -45.62
C ARG A 389 -17.34 0.76 -45.62
N LEU A 390 -17.67 0.22 -44.43
CA LEU A 390 -18.45 -1.01 -44.34
C LEU A 390 -19.81 -0.90 -45.06
N GLY A 391 -20.50 0.23 -44.93
CA GLY A 391 -21.78 0.45 -45.60
C GLY A 391 -21.73 0.43 -47.13
N ASP A 392 -20.55 0.68 -47.72
CA ASP A 392 -20.37 0.64 -49.17
C ASP A 392 -20.41 -0.80 -49.71
N ILE A 393 -19.85 -1.73 -48.93
CA ILE A 393 -19.63 -3.14 -49.32
C ILE A 393 -20.61 -4.13 -48.69
N ALA A 394 -21.37 -3.71 -47.65
CA ALA A 394 -22.28 -4.59 -46.92
C ALA A 394 -23.56 -3.88 -46.47
N GLU A 395 -24.66 -4.63 -46.42
CA GLU A 395 -25.88 -4.21 -45.73
C GLU A 395 -25.71 -4.42 -44.22
N VAL A 396 -25.92 -3.35 -43.43
CA VAL A 396 -25.80 -3.37 -41.97
C VAL A 396 -27.18 -3.16 -41.34
N MET A 397 -27.70 -4.20 -40.69
CA MET A 397 -29.08 -4.28 -40.18
C MET A 397 -29.13 -4.68 -38.71
N ARG A 398 -30.00 -4.06 -37.91
CA ARG A 398 -30.26 -4.51 -36.53
C ARG A 398 -31.12 -5.77 -36.53
N GLY A 399 -30.89 -6.63 -35.55
CA GLY A 399 -31.80 -7.72 -35.24
C GLY A 399 -33.19 -7.24 -34.81
N ILE A 400 -34.05 -8.19 -34.46
CA ILE A 400 -35.44 -7.92 -34.14
C ILE A 400 -35.62 -7.54 -32.66
N PRO A 401 -36.47 -6.55 -32.34
CA PRO A 401 -36.90 -6.32 -30.96
C PRO A 401 -37.64 -7.56 -30.44
N TYR A 402 -37.37 -7.95 -29.20
CA TYR A 402 -37.96 -9.14 -28.61
C TYR A 402 -38.29 -8.92 -27.12
N ASP A 403 -39.34 -9.60 -26.64
CA ASP A 403 -39.70 -9.71 -25.22
C ASP A 403 -39.46 -11.16 -24.77
N ARG A 404 -38.97 -11.38 -23.55
CA ARG A 404 -38.75 -12.72 -22.97
C ARG A 404 -40.02 -13.57 -22.97
N LYS A 405 -41.21 -12.97 -22.94
CA LYS A 405 -42.50 -13.68 -23.01
C LYS A 405 -42.78 -14.34 -24.36
N MET A 406 -42.05 -13.96 -25.41
CA MET A 406 -42.22 -14.49 -26.77
C MET A 406 -41.32 -15.70 -27.06
N MET A 407 -40.46 -16.09 -26.12
CA MET A 407 -39.52 -17.19 -26.28
C MET A 407 -40.15 -18.53 -25.86
N THR A 408 -39.95 -19.56 -26.68
CA THR A 408 -40.35 -20.94 -26.37
C THR A 408 -39.18 -21.89 -26.57
N ASP A 409 -39.24 -23.02 -25.85
CA ASP A 409 -38.34 -24.16 -26.01
C ASP A 409 -38.86 -25.17 -27.05
N ASP A 410 -40.09 -24.96 -27.53
CA ASP A 410 -40.76 -25.85 -28.46
C ASP A 410 -40.41 -25.53 -29.92
N SER A 411 -40.14 -26.57 -30.72
CA SER A 411 -39.60 -26.45 -32.08
C SER A 411 -40.66 -26.55 -33.19
N GLU A 412 -41.89 -26.98 -32.86
CA GLU A 412 -42.97 -27.08 -33.83
C GLU A 412 -43.57 -25.68 -34.12
N ALA A 413 -43.56 -25.27 -35.39
CA ALA A 413 -44.04 -23.97 -35.90
C ALA A 413 -43.30 -22.70 -35.40
N THR A 414 -42.04 -22.84 -34.95
CA THR A 414 -41.23 -21.73 -34.39
C THR A 414 -39.93 -21.49 -35.18
N MET A 415 -39.38 -20.28 -35.11
CA MET A 415 -38.13 -19.85 -35.76
C MET A 415 -37.00 -19.74 -34.73
N PRO A 416 -35.76 -20.21 -35.02
CA PRO A 416 -34.65 -20.12 -34.08
C PRO A 416 -34.20 -18.68 -33.79
N LEU A 417 -33.88 -18.35 -32.53
CA LEU A 417 -33.51 -17.01 -32.06
C LEU A 417 -32.04 -16.92 -31.63
N VAL A 418 -31.24 -16.09 -32.30
CA VAL A 418 -29.83 -15.86 -31.96
C VAL A 418 -29.69 -14.68 -30.98
N ARG A 419 -29.16 -14.95 -29.77
CA ARG A 419 -28.93 -13.94 -28.71
C ARG A 419 -27.47 -13.52 -28.65
N VAL A 420 -27.21 -12.45 -27.89
CA VAL A 420 -25.85 -11.91 -27.65
C VAL A 420 -24.90 -13.01 -27.15
N GLN A 421 -25.31 -13.83 -26.18
CA GLN A 421 -24.49 -14.92 -25.64
C GLN A 421 -24.12 -15.98 -26.69
N ASP A 422 -24.99 -16.23 -27.68
CA ASP A 422 -24.78 -17.27 -28.68
C ASP A 422 -23.68 -16.82 -29.67
N VAL A 423 -23.62 -15.51 -29.97
CA VAL A 423 -22.54 -14.89 -30.75
C VAL A 423 -21.24 -14.80 -29.94
N THR A 424 -21.31 -14.40 -28.66
CA THR A 424 -20.13 -14.33 -27.78
C THR A 424 -19.49 -15.69 -27.55
N ALA A 425 -20.29 -16.77 -27.47
CA ALA A 425 -19.79 -18.13 -27.36
C ALA A 425 -19.06 -18.60 -28.63
N ALA A 426 -19.52 -18.17 -29.81
CA ALA A 426 -18.83 -18.42 -31.08
C ALA A 426 -17.51 -17.63 -31.16
N ALA A 427 -17.49 -16.38 -30.70
CA ALA A 427 -16.30 -15.53 -30.70
C ALA A 427 -15.13 -16.09 -29.87
N ARG A 428 -15.41 -16.87 -28.81
CA ARG A 428 -14.38 -17.53 -27.97
C ARG A 428 -13.71 -18.75 -28.62
N ASN A 429 -14.35 -19.35 -29.62
CA ASN A 429 -13.81 -20.52 -30.34
C ASN A 429 -13.42 -20.06 -31.75
N THR A 430 -12.18 -19.62 -31.91
CA THR A 430 -11.56 -18.84 -33.00
C THR A 430 -11.73 -19.32 -34.45
N ALA A 431 -12.62 -20.27 -34.76
CA ALA A 431 -13.01 -20.61 -36.13
C ALA A 431 -14.32 -21.43 -36.26
N ARG A 432 -15.35 -21.25 -35.42
CA ARG A 432 -16.63 -21.99 -35.59
C ARG A 432 -17.81 -21.08 -35.94
N HIS A 433 -18.60 -21.52 -36.91
CA HIS A 433 -19.90 -20.95 -37.24
C HIS A 433 -20.73 -20.78 -35.97
N VAL A 434 -21.58 -19.75 -35.91
CA VAL A 434 -22.56 -19.59 -34.84
C VAL A 434 -23.40 -20.85 -34.82
N LYS A 435 -23.39 -21.58 -33.70
CA LYS A 435 -24.15 -22.82 -33.55
C LYS A 435 -25.65 -22.53 -33.60
N ARG A 436 -26.44 -23.50 -34.06
CA ARG A 436 -27.90 -23.39 -34.06
C ARG A 436 -28.40 -23.10 -32.63
N PRO A 437 -29.16 -22.02 -32.41
CA PRO A 437 -29.61 -21.65 -31.08
C PRO A 437 -30.68 -22.61 -30.56
N ASN A 438 -30.76 -22.73 -29.23
CA ASN A 438 -31.70 -23.62 -28.54
C ASN A 438 -33.00 -22.95 -28.10
N LYS A 439 -33.25 -21.71 -28.55
CA LYS A 439 -34.46 -20.94 -28.22
C LYS A 439 -35.15 -20.52 -29.51
N TYR A 440 -36.47 -20.48 -29.47
CA TYR A 440 -37.29 -20.21 -30.64
C TYR A 440 -38.33 -19.11 -30.39
N VAL A 441 -38.84 -18.51 -31.46
CA VAL A 441 -39.94 -17.51 -31.46
C VAL A 441 -41.00 -17.94 -32.45
N LEU A 442 -42.27 -17.72 -32.13
CA LEU A 442 -43.38 -18.00 -33.06
C LEU A 442 -43.27 -17.14 -34.32
N ARG A 443 -43.43 -17.77 -35.50
CA ARG A 443 -43.32 -17.11 -36.80
C ARG A 443 -44.35 -15.98 -36.99
N GLU A 444 -45.53 -16.12 -36.38
CA GLU A 444 -46.61 -15.13 -36.40
C GLU A 444 -46.30 -13.87 -35.58
N SER A 445 -45.41 -13.98 -34.59
CA SER A 445 -44.97 -12.85 -33.74
C SER A 445 -43.96 -11.93 -34.43
N ILE A 446 -43.40 -12.36 -35.56
CA ILE A 446 -42.45 -11.57 -36.35
C ILE A 446 -43.26 -10.79 -37.38
N ARG A 447 -43.22 -9.45 -37.28
CA ARG A 447 -43.83 -8.58 -38.28
C ARG A 447 -43.25 -8.88 -39.67
N SER A 448 -44.09 -8.90 -40.70
CA SER A 448 -43.68 -9.17 -42.09
C SER A 448 -42.52 -8.28 -42.57
N ALA A 449 -42.40 -7.06 -42.06
CA ALA A 449 -41.31 -6.11 -42.29
C ALA A 449 -39.95 -6.50 -41.66
N HIS A 450 -39.83 -7.67 -41.03
CA HIS A 450 -38.60 -8.16 -40.39
C HIS A 450 -38.12 -9.51 -40.98
N LEU A 451 -38.81 -10.03 -42.00
CA LEU A 451 -38.44 -11.28 -42.69
C LEU A 451 -37.14 -11.14 -43.50
N ASP A 452 -36.77 -9.92 -43.90
CA ASP A 452 -35.50 -9.57 -44.54
C ASP A 452 -34.28 -9.75 -43.62
N ARG A 453 -34.50 -9.79 -42.30
CA ARG A 453 -33.49 -9.97 -41.24
C ARG A 453 -33.24 -11.44 -40.88
N MET A 454 -33.85 -12.38 -41.60
CA MET A 454 -33.49 -13.79 -41.49
C MET A 454 -32.03 -13.99 -41.90
N LEU A 455 -31.32 -14.81 -41.12
CA LEU A 455 -29.91 -15.09 -41.30
C LEU A 455 -29.68 -15.95 -42.55
N ARG A 456 -28.74 -15.53 -43.38
CA ARG A 456 -28.27 -16.23 -44.58
C ARG A 456 -26.87 -16.79 -44.34
N PHE A 457 -26.52 -17.83 -45.09
CA PHE A 457 -25.17 -18.39 -45.07
C PHE A 457 -24.13 -17.29 -45.33
N ASN A 458 -23.06 -17.26 -44.52
CA ASN A 458 -22.00 -16.26 -44.49
C ASN A 458 -22.36 -14.84 -44.02
N ASP A 459 -23.56 -14.60 -43.47
CA ASP A 459 -23.81 -13.36 -42.74
C ASP A 459 -22.85 -13.26 -41.53
N ILE A 460 -22.31 -12.06 -41.27
CA ILE A 460 -21.45 -11.78 -40.11
C ILE A 460 -22.32 -11.13 -39.02
N LEU A 461 -22.20 -11.61 -37.78
CA LEU A 461 -22.95 -11.11 -36.62
C LEU A 461 -22.03 -10.36 -35.68
N ILE A 462 -22.44 -9.16 -35.25
CA ILE A 462 -21.69 -8.29 -34.31
C ILE A 462 -22.58 -7.94 -33.12
N THR A 463 -22.09 -8.15 -31.89
CA THR A 463 -22.80 -7.74 -30.67
C THR A 463 -22.62 -6.24 -30.39
N THR A 464 -23.74 -5.53 -30.16
CA THR A 464 -23.78 -4.05 -30.00
C THR A 464 -24.33 -3.58 -28.65
N SER A 465 -24.69 -4.51 -27.77
CA SER A 465 -25.14 -4.25 -26.41
C SER A 465 -24.75 -5.40 -25.47
N GLY A 466 -24.30 -5.09 -24.24
CA GLY A 466 -23.79 -6.09 -23.30
C GLY A 466 -22.29 -6.32 -23.52
N THR A 467 -21.89 -7.55 -23.86
CA THR A 467 -20.51 -7.85 -24.32
C THR A 467 -20.34 -7.35 -25.76
N ILE A 468 -19.75 -6.18 -25.95
CA ILE A 468 -19.61 -5.53 -27.26
C ILE A 468 -18.38 -6.06 -28.00
N GLY A 469 -18.47 -6.14 -29.33
CA GLY A 469 -17.37 -6.56 -30.18
C GLY A 469 -17.26 -8.08 -30.35
N GLY A 470 -18.23 -8.84 -29.84
CA GLY A 470 -18.35 -10.27 -30.11
C GLY A 470 -18.77 -10.49 -31.56
N ILE A 471 -17.96 -11.24 -32.32
CA ILE A 471 -18.15 -11.45 -33.76
C ILE A 471 -18.27 -12.94 -34.06
N GLY A 472 -19.27 -13.30 -34.87
CA GLY A 472 -19.47 -14.65 -35.40
C GLY A 472 -19.90 -14.65 -36.87
N ILE A 473 -19.88 -15.81 -37.51
CA ILE A 473 -20.34 -16.01 -38.89
C ILE A 473 -21.41 -17.09 -38.96
N VAL A 474 -22.40 -16.92 -39.83
CA VAL A 474 -23.52 -17.86 -39.99
C VAL A 474 -23.13 -19.03 -40.89
N GLY A 475 -23.21 -20.24 -40.34
CA GLY A 475 -23.05 -21.51 -41.07
C GLY A 475 -24.37 -22.12 -41.54
N GLU A 476 -24.30 -23.27 -42.23
CA GLU A 476 -25.47 -23.97 -42.78
C GLU A 476 -26.52 -24.30 -41.71
N ASP A 477 -26.09 -24.66 -40.50
CA ASP A 477 -26.98 -25.07 -39.40
C ASP A 477 -27.82 -23.94 -38.78
N THR A 478 -27.47 -22.69 -39.07
CA THR A 478 -28.04 -21.48 -38.44
C THR A 478 -28.75 -20.59 -39.46
N VAL A 479 -28.86 -21.06 -40.70
CA VAL A 479 -29.73 -20.44 -41.72
C VAL A 479 -31.18 -20.48 -41.24
N ASP A 480 -31.96 -19.46 -41.61
CA ASP A 480 -33.37 -19.25 -41.23
C ASP A 480 -33.62 -18.83 -39.78
N ALA A 481 -32.58 -18.64 -38.97
CA ALA A 481 -32.69 -18.02 -37.65
C ALA A 481 -32.86 -16.49 -37.73
N VAL A 482 -33.32 -15.86 -36.64
CA VAL A 482 -33.42 -14.40 -36.50
C VAL A 482 -32.62 -13.92 -35.28
N PRO A 483 -31.86 -12.81 -35.38
CA PRO A 483 -31.07 -12.32 -34.25
C PRO A 483 -31.84 -11.29 -33.40
N THR A 484 -31.54 -11.23 -32.11
CA THR A 484 -32.09 -10.21 -31.19
C THR A 484 -31.57 -8.80 -31.48
N ASN A 485 -32.27 -7.76 -30.99
CA ASN A 485 -31.93 -6.34 -31.18
C ASN A 485 -30.51 -5.94 -30.67
N GLY A 486 -29.90 -6.75 -29.80
CA GLY A 486 -28.52 -6.55 -29.34
C GLY A 486 -27.45 -7.05 -30.30
N VAL A 487 -27.84 -7.65 -31.42
CA VAL A 487 -26.97 -8.23 -32.45
C VAL A 487 -27.26 -7.55 -33.80
N VAL A 488 -26.20 -7.16 -34.49
CA VAL A 488 -26.24 -6.56 -35.84
C VAL A 488 -25.80 -7.59 -36.87
N ILE A 489 -26.49 -7.61 -38.00
CA ILE A 489 -26.22 -8.42 -39.18
C ILE A 489 -25.41 -7.57 -40.17
N VAL A 490 -24.30 -8.11 -40.65
CA VAL A 490 -23.47 -7.56 -41.72
C VAL A 490 -23.50 -8.54 -42.89
N ARG A 491 -24.17 -8.16 -43.98
CA ARG A 491 -24.35 -8.98 -45.17
C ARG A 491 -23.59 -8.38 -46.35
N ILE A 492 -22.55 -9.07 -46.80
CA ILE A 492 -21.65 -8.57 -47.85
C ILE A 492 -22.33 -8.63 -49.22
N LYS A 493 -22.21 -7.55 -50.02
CA LYS A 493 -22.67 -7.50 -51.40
C LYS A 493 -21.78 -8.38 -52.30
N ALA A 494 -22.38 -9.11 -53.25
CA ALA A 494 -21.66 -10.06 -54.08
C ALA A 494 -20.47 -9.43 -54.84
N GLY A 495 -19.33 -10.12 -54.87
CA GLY A 495 -18.14 -9.72 -55.63
C GLY A 495 -17.20 -8.71 -54.95
N HIS A 496 -17.50 -8.23 -53.75
CA HIS A 496 -16.69 -7.20 -53.07
C HIS A 496 -15.51 -7.75 -52.25
N THR A 497 -15.70 -8.78 -51.42
CA THR A 497 -14.63 -9.39 -50.61
C THR A 497 -15.07 -10.74 -50.02
N SER A 498 -14.13 -11.47 -49.40
CA SER A 498 -14.42 -12.72 -48.69
C SER A 498 -15.06 -12.44 -47.32
N PRO A 499 -16.21 -13.06 -46.97
CA PRO A 499 -16.81 -12.96 -45.63
C PRO A 499 -15.89 -13.42 -44.51
N ILE A 500 -15.09 -14.44 -44.76
CA ILE A 500 -14.12 -14.96 -43.79
C ILE A 500 -12.98 -13.96 -43.59
N PHE A 501 -12.52 -13.28 -44.65
CA PHE A 501 -11.52 -12.23 -44.53
C PHE A 501 -12.03 -11.08 -43.63
N LEU A 502 -13.24 -10.59 -43.88
CA LEU A 502 -13.83 -9.50 -43.10
C LEU A 502 -14.04 -9.89 -41.62
N LEU A 503 -14.47 -11.13 -41.39
CA LEU A 503 -14.58 -11.72 -40.06
C LEU A 503 -13.23 -11.67 -39.32
N ARG A 504 -12.13 -12.08 -39.97
CA ARG A 504 -10.78 -12.05 -39.37
C ARG A 504 -10.32 -10.62 -39.09
N MET A 505 -10.60 -9.69 -39.98
CA MET A 505 -10.24 -8.28 -39.81
C MET A 505 -10.93 -7.66 -38.59
N PHE A 506 -12.24 -7.87 -38.42
CA PHE A 506 -12.96 -7.37 -37.24
C PHE A 506 -12.51 -8.02 -35.92
N GLN A 507 -11.94 -9.22 -35.98
CA GLN A 507 -11.38 -9.91 -34.80
C GLN A 507 -9.99 -9.39 -34.38
N THR A 508 -9.34 -8.54 -35.17
CA THR A 508 -8.04 -7.95 -34.80
C THR A 508 -8.17 -6.91 -33.70
N GLN A 509 -7.09 -6.73 -32.92
CA GLN A 509 -7.05 -5.80 -31.79
C GLN A 509 -7.45 -4.37 -32.17
N ALA A 510 -6.94 -3.86 -33.31
CA ALA A 510 -7.27 -2.51 -33.78
C ALA A 510 -8.78 -2.30 -33.97
N TYR A 511 -9.49 -3.25 -34.59
CA TYR A 511 -10.93 -3.14 -34.78
C TYR A 511 -11.73 -3.40 -33.49
N GLN A 512 -11.23 -4.27 -32.60
CA GLN A 512 -11.82 -4.48 -31.27
C GLN A 512 -11.74 -3.23 -30.40
N ASP A 513 -10.63 -2.51 -30.42
CA ASP A 513 -10.46 -1.27 -29.68
C ASP A 513 -11.28 -0.12 -30.28
N TRP A 514 -11.40 -0.08 -31.61
CA TRP A 514 -12.34 0.82 -32.28
C TRP A 514 -13.79 0.59 -31.84
N PHE A 515 -14.25 -0.67 -31.77
CA PHE A 515 -15.60 -0.96 -31.28
C PHE A 515 -15.81 -0.48 -29.83
N ARG A 516 -14.79 -0.53 -28.98
CA ARG A 516 -14.86 -0.06 -27.58
C ARG A 516 -14.84 1.46 -27.47
N SER A 517 -14.06 2.15 -28.30
CA SER A 517 -13.94 3.61 -28.27
C SER A 517 -15.16 4.34 -28.83
N HIS A 518 -15.88 3.68 -29.75
CA HIS A 518 -17.10 4.22 -30.37
C HIS A 518 -18.39 3.81 -29.63
N CYS A 519 -18.26 3.28 -28.40
CA CYS A 519 -19.39 2.97 -27.54
C CYS A 519 -19.87 4.18 -26.74
N THR A 520 -21.18 4.27 -26.56
CA THR A 520 -21.84 5.24 -25.67
C THR A 520 -22.36 4.57 -24.40
N GLY A 521 -22.35 5.26 -23.25
CA GLY A 521 -22.90 4.79 -21.97
C GLY A 521 -21.84 4.25 -20.98
N ALA A 522 -21.99 4.60 -19.70
CA ALA A 522 -21.00 4.30 -18.65
C ALA A 522 -21.11 2.91 -18.01
N THR A 523 -22.34 2.40 -17.79
CA THR A 523 -22.56 1.10 -17.12
C THR A 523 -22.90 -0.02 -18.10
N ILE A 524 -23.73 0.26 -19.11
CA ILE A 524 -23.97 -0.63 -20.24
C ILE A 524 -23.56 0.14 -21.50
N LYS A 525 -22.48 -0.30 -22.12
CA LYS A 525 -21.98 0.30 -23.35
C LYS A 525 -22.88 -0.12 -24.53
N HIS A 526 -23.07 0.78 -25.50
CA HIS A 526 -23.86 0.55 -26.71
C HIS A 526 -23.13 1.07 -27.95
N LEU A 527 -23.13 0.28 -29.03
CA LEU A 527 -22.57 0.67 -30.33
C LEU A 527 -23.69 0.98 -31.34
N SER A 528 -23.63 2.15 -31.99
CA SER A 528 -24.67 2.57 -32.94
C SER A 528 -24.48 1.90 -34.31
N ILE A 529 -25.57 1.71 -35.05
CA ILE A 529 -25.51 1.19 -36.44
C ILE A 529 -24.78 2.18 -37.34
N GLU A 530 -24.97 3.47 -37.11
CA GLU A 530 -24.35 4.52 -37.93
C GLU A 530 -22.84 4.55 -37.73
N ALA A 531 -22.35 4.31 -36.52
CA ALA A 531 -20.93 4.10 -36.28
C ALA A 531 -20.42 2.88 -37.06
N LEU A 532 -21.10 1.73 -36.94
CA LEU A 532 -20.72 0.51 -37.67
C LEU A 532 -20.72 0.66 -39.19
N ARG A 533 -21.64 1.42 -39.78
CA ARG A 533 -21.65 1.68 -41.24
C ARG A 533 -20.45 2.48 -41.71
N ASN A 534 -19.96 3.39 -40.86
CA ASN A 534 -18.89 4.31 -41.19
C ASN A 534 -17.49 3.79 -40.83
N ILE A 535 -17.37 2.57 -40.29
CA ILE A 535 -16.06 1.98 -39.98
C ILE A 535 -15.22 1.82 -41.27
N PRO A 536 -13.96 2.28 -41.27
CA PRO A 536 -13.08 2.19 -42.43
C PRO A 536 -12.49 0.77 -42.55
N ILE A 537 -12.40 0.23 -43.77
CA ILE A 537 -11.95 -1.13 -44.07
C ILE A 537 -11.02 -1.14 -45.28
N VAL A 538 -9.96 -1.96 -45.25
CA VAL A 538 -9.09 -2.21 -46.41
C VAL A 538 -9.42 -3.54 -47.07
N ILE A 539 -9.53 -3.53 -48.41
CA ILE A 539 -9.87 -4.70 -49.22
C ILE A 539 -8.77 -4.95 -50.26
N PRO A 540 -8.02 -6.06 -50.16
CA PRO A 540 -7.11 -6.50 -51.21
C PRO A 540 -7.86 -7.19 -52.38
N ALA A 541 -7.15 -7.63 -53.41
CA ALA A 541 -7.76 -8.40 -54.50
C ALA A 541 -8.46 -9.67 -53.95
N LEU A 542 -9.53 -10.13 -54.58
CA LEU A 542 -10.39 -11.20 -54.04
C LEU A 542 -9.62 -12.50 -53.76
N ASP A 543 -8.69 -12.84 -54.64
CA ASP A 543 -7.84 -14.04 -54.58
C ASP A 543 -6.90 -13.97 -53.37
N GLU A 544 -6.35 -12.77 -53.13
CA GLU A 544 -5.46 -12.45 -52.01
C GLU A 544 -6.23 -12.40 -50.68
N ALA A 545 -7.41 -11.77 -50.66
CA ALA A 545 -8.31 -11.76 -49.51
C ALA A 545 -8.66 -13.20 -49.09
N THR A 546 -8.89 -14.09 -50.07
CA THR A 546 -9.19 -15.50 -49.83
C THR A 546 -7.97 -16.28 -49.34
N ALA A 547 -6.78 -16.01 -49.87
CA ALA A 547 -5.53 -16.61 -49.41
C ALA A 547 -5.19 -16.18 -47.96
N LEU A 548 -5.35 -14.90 -47.64
CA LEU A 548 -5.17 -14.37 -46.29
C LEU A 548 -6.20 -14.94 -45.32
N ALA A 549 -7.46 -15.04 -45.73
CA ALA A 549 -8.52 -15.63 -44.91
C ALA A 549 -8.23 -17.09 -44.50
N ARG A 550 -7.51 -17.86 -45.33
CA ARG A 550 -7.10 -19.24 -45.02
C ARG A 550 -5.91 -19.32 -44.07
N ARG A 551 -5.04 -18.30 -44.06
CA ARG A 551 -3.81 -18.26 -43.26
C ARG A 551 -4.01 -17.59 -41.90
N LEU A 552 -4.98 -16.69 -41.78
CA LEU A 552 -5.26 -15.96 -40.54
C LEU A 552 -6.24 -16.73 -39.66
N HIS A 553 -5.87 -16.86 -38.38
CA HIS A 553 -6.75 -17.34 -37.32
C HIS A 553 -7.47 -16.16 -36.63
N GLY A 554 -8.54 -16.43 -35.89
CA GLY A 554 -9.32 -15.36 -35.25
C GLY A 554 -8.61 -14.83 -34.01
N GLY A 555 -8.57 -13.50 -33.84
CA GLY A 555 -7.97 -12.85 -32.66
C GLY A 555 -6.48 -12.54 -32.78
N GLU A 556 -5.88 -12.73 -33.97
CA GLU A 556 -4.47 -12.41 -34.23
C GLU A 556 -4.17 -10.91 -34.00
N PRO A 557 -3.03 -10.55 -33.40
CA PRO A 557 -2.63 -9.16 -33.24
C PRO A 557 -2.41 -8.50 -34.61
N THR A 558 -2.64 -7.19 -34.68
CA THR A 558 -2.52 -6.38 -35.90
C THR A 558 -1.20 -6.60 -36.65
N ARG A 559 -0.10 -6.83 -35.93
CA ARG A 559 1.23 -7.14 -36.49
C ARG A 559 1.33 -8.52 -37.15
N ALA A 560 0.62 -9.53 -36.63
CA ALA A 560 0.60 -10.87 -37.23
C ALA A 560 -0.10 -10.88 -38.59
N VAL A 561 -1.13 -10.04 -38.76
CA VAL A 561 -1.79 -9.85 -40.06
C VAL A 561 -0.84 -9.20 -41.08
N ILE A 562 -0.07 -8.21 -40.67
CA ILE A 562 0.98 -7.59 -41.50
C ILE A 562 2.11 -8.59 -41.81
N ARG A 563 2.54 -9.41 -40.84
CA ARG A 563 3.58 -10.43 -41.04
C ARG A 563 3.14 -11.55 -41.99
N ALA A 564 1.89 -12.00 -41.93
CA ALA A 564 1.33 -12.99 -42.86
C ALA A 564 1.31 -12.49 -44.32
N LEU A 565 1.15 -11.17 -44.50
CA LEU A 565 1.31 -10.49 -45.80
C LEU A 565 2.78 -10.45 -46.25
N GLU A 566 3.74 -10.35 -45.33
CA GLU A 566 5.18 -10.28 -45.64
C GLU A 566 5.79 -11.66 -45.96
N GLN A 567 5.34 -12.74 -45.33
CA GLN A 567 5.88 -14.12 -45.45
C GLN A 567 5.64 -14.85 -46.79
N SER A 568 5.20 -14.19 -47.86
CA SER A 568 5.00 -14.82 -49.18
C SER A 568 6.29 -14.97 -50.03
N THR A 569 7.49 -14.97 -49.42
CA THR A 569 8.80 -15.05 -50.11
C THR A 569 9.89 -15.84 -49.33
N THR A 570 10.30 -17.02 -49.84
CA THR A 570 11.54 -17.86 -49.70
C THR A 570 12.50 -17.81 -48.45
N ARG A 571 12.54 -18.83 -47.53
CA ARG A 571 13.63 -19.21 -46.53
C ARG A 571 13.53 -20.66 -45.94
N SER A 572 14.55 -21.26 -45.28
CA SER A 572 14.53 -22.66 -44.70
C SER A 572 13.72 -22.80 -43.39
N PHE A 573 13.39 -24.01 -42.93
CA PHE A 573 12.52 -24.24 -41.75
C PHE A 573 13.20 -23.91 -40.42
N TRP A 574 14.39 -24.47 -40.15
CA TRP A 574 15.12 -24.18 -38.90
C TRP A 574 15.67 -22.76 -38.86
N SER A 575 15.99 -22.16 -40.02
CA SER A 575 16.27 -20.71 -40.08
C SER A 575 15.04 -19.91 -39.70
N ARG A 576 13.86 -20.17 -40.28
CA ARG A 576 12.62 -19.48 -39.88
C ARG A 576 12.22 -19.72 -38.42
N GLN A 577 12.39 -20.93 -37.90
CA GLN A 577 12.12 -21.24 -36.49
C GLN A 577 13.02 -20.45 -35.55
N LEU A 578 14.32 -20.36 -35.84
CA LEU A 578 15.25 -19.57 -35.04
C LEU A 578 15.09 -18.05 -35.24
N GLU A 579 14.64 -17.62 -36.43
CA GLU A 579 14.28 -16.22 -36.73
C GLU A 579 13.03 -15.77 -35.97
N ASP A 580 12.03 -16.63 -35.85
CA ASP A 580 10.76 -16.37 -35.16
C ASP A 580 10.79 -16.83 -33.68
N ASP A 581 11.90 -17.39 -33.18
CA ASP A 581 12.03 -17.81 -31.79
C ASP A 581 12.03 -16.56 -30.90
N GLU A 582 10.88 -16.31 -30.28
CA GLU A 582 10.64 -15.13 -29.46
C GLU A 582 11.58 -15.11 -28.24
N LEU A 583 11.92 -16.28 -27.69
CA LEU A 583 12.85 -16.39 -26.57
C LEU A 583 14.28 -16.07 -27.02
N LEU A 584 14.70 -16.54 -28.19
CA LEU A 584 16.02 -16.23 -28.76
C LEU A 584 16.16 -14.74 -29.11
N ASN A 585 15.11 -14.13 -29.68
CA ASN A 585 15.07 -12.69 -29.99
C ASN A 585 15.01 -11.83 -28.72
N GLN A 586 14.34 -12.30 -27.66
CA GLN A 586 14.36 -11.64 -26.35
C GLN A 586 15.74 -11.75 -25.69
N LEU A 587 16.41 -12.90 -25.80
CA LEU A 587 17.80 -13.08 -25.35
C LEU A 587 18.79 -12.23 -26.16
N ALA A 588 18.54 -12.05 -27.45
CA ALA A 588 19.31 -11.20 -28.35
C ALA A 588 19.18 -9.70 -28.08
N ALA A 589 18.02 -9.27 -27.56
CA ALA A 589 17.75 -7.89 -27.18
C ALA A 589 18.33 -7.53 -25.82
N LEU A 590 18.93 -8.50 -25.10
CA LEU A 590 19.69 -8.21 -23.89
C LEU A 590 20.90 -7.32 -24.23
N PRO A 591 21.19 -6.29 -23.45
CA PRO A 591 22.21 -5.31 -23.78
C PRO A 591 23.59 -5.97 -23.91
N GLY A 592 24.14 -5.96 -25.12
CA GLY A 592 25.47 -6.44 -25.45
C GLY A 592 26.57 -5.52 -24.91
N SER A 593 26.69 -5.39 -23.59
CA SER A 593 27.90 -4.93 -22.89
C SER A 593 27.63 -4.83 -21.38
N THR A 594 28.35 -5.63 -20.59
CA THR A 594 28.82 -5.28 -19.23
C THR A 594 27.82 -5.07 -18.07
N LYS A 595 26.53 -5.42 -18.15
CA LYS A 595 25.63 -5.35 -16.98
C LYS A 595 25.15 -6.72 -16.51
N LYS A 596 25.21 -6.89 -15.17
CA LYS A 596 24.73 -8.03 -14.37
C LYS A 596 23.45 -8.63 -14.92
N VAL A 597 23.42 -9.95 -15.04
CA VAL A 597 22.21 -10.68 -15.44
C VAL A 597 21.25 -10.70 -14.27
N ASP A 598 20.03 -10.20 -14.46
CA ASP A 598 19.00 -10.19 -13.42
C ASP A 598 18.20 -11.51 -13.38
N LEU A 599 17.36 -11.67 -12.35
CA LEU A 599 16.49 -12.84 -12.19
C LEU A 599 15.51 -13.03 -13.37
N SER A 600 15.12 -11.96 -14.05
CA SER A 600 14.21 -12.00 -15.21
C SER A 600 14.88 -12.60 -16.46
N SER A 601 16.16 -12.25 -16.67
CA SER A 601 17.00 -12.79 -17.74
C SER A 601 17.30 -14.27 -17.52
N TRP A 602 17.44 -14.71 -16.27
CA TRP A 602 17.61 -16.12 -15.91
C TRP A 602 16.37 -16.98 -16.16
N ASP A 603 15.18 -16.43 -15.92
CA ASP A 603 13.92 -17.10 -16.22
C ASP A 603 13.72 -17.23 -17.74
N LEU A 604 14.06 -16.18 -18.48
CA LEU A 604 14.13 -16.18 -19.95
C LEU A 604 15.08 -17.24 -20.49
N ILE A 605 16.31 -17.29 -19.94
CA ILE A 605 17.29 -18.31 -20.26
C ILE A 605 16.71 -19.69 -19.96
N THR A 606 16.20 -19.93 -18.75
CA THR A 606 15.63 -21.23 -18.33
C THR A 606 14.47 -21.67 -19.23
N ARG A 607 13.57 -20.74 -19.59
CA ARG A 607 12.49 -21.00 -20.54
C ARG A 607 13.02 -21.38 -21.91
N TRP A 608 14.07 -20.71 -22.39
CA TRP A 608 14.74 -21.08 -23.63
C TRP A 608 15.47 -22.43 -23.53
N LEU A 609 16.14 -22.76 -22.41
CA LEU A 609 16.76 -24.09 -22.19
C LEU A 609 15.72 -25.22 -22.22
N ASN A 610 14.54 -24.96 -21.64
CA ASN A 610 13.45 -25.93 -21.66
C ASN A 610 12.81 -26.03 -23.05
N HIS A 611 12.66 -24.91 -23.76
CA HIS A 611 12.20 -24.86 -25.15
C HIS A 611 13.15 -25.60 -26.09
N SER A 612 14.47 -25.40 -25.96
CA SER A 612 15.48 -26.10 -26.76
C SER A 612 15.52 -27.60 -26.48
N SER A 613 15.25 -28.02 -25.23
CA SER A 613 15.06 -29.44 -24.90
C SER A 613 13.83 -30.06 -25.59
N GLN A 614 12.78 -29.28 -25.89
CA GLN A 614 11.63 -29.71 -26.68
C GLN A 614 11.94 -29.72 -28.18
N LEU A 615 12.71 -28.74 -28.67
CA LEU A 615 13.25 -28.74 -30.04
C LEU A 615 14.12 -30.00 -30.30
N ASN A 616 14.84 -30.50 -29.28
CA ASN A 616 15.62 -31.75 -29.33
C ASN A 616 14.77 -32.99 -29.66
N ILE A 617 13.51 -33.04 -29.19
CA ILE A 617 12.58 -34.14 -29.52
C ILE A 617 12.20 -34.09 -31.01
N GLN A 618 12.16 -32.90 -31.61
CA GLN A 618 11.88 -32.68 -33.04
C GLN A 618 13.14 -32.85 -33.93
N LEU A 619 14.33 -32.57 -33.41
CA LEU A 619 15.61 -32.74 -34.11
C LEU A 619 15.97 -34.22 -34.35
N GLN A 620 15.49 -35.15 -33.50
CA GLN A 620 15.75 -36.58 -33.67
C GLN A 620 15.02 -37.22 -34.87
N THR A 621 14.10 -36.49 -35.51
CA THR A 621 13.30 -37.00 -36.64
C THR A 621 13.69 -36.47 -38.02
N ASP A 622 14.42 -35.34 -38.13
CA ASP A 622 14.72 -34.72 -39.43
C ASP A 622 16.20 -34.27 -39.57
N SER A 623 16.87 -34.89 -40.54
CA SER A 623 18.12 -34.50 -41.25
C SER A 623 19.47 -34.59 -40.51
N GLU A 624 20.26 -35.60 -40.87
CA GLU A 624 21.70 -35.72 -40.52
C GLU A 624 22.61 -34.72 -41.29
N ASN A 625 22.06 -33.95 -42.23
CA ASN A 625 22.81 -33.11 -43.17
C ASN A 625 22.53 -31.59 -43.07
N ASP A 626 21.79 -31.12 -42.05
CA ASP A 626 21.57 -29.68 -41.83
C ASP A 626 22.60 -29.09 -40.84
N PRO A 627 23.45 -28.14 -41.25
CA PRO A 627 24.42 -27.48 -40.37
C PRO A 627 23.79 -26.80 -39.15
N PHE A 628 22.60 -26.19 -39.29
CA PHE A 628 21.92 -25.53 -38.16
C PHE A 628 21.38 -26.54 -37.13
N ALA A 629 20.99 -27.73 -37.56
CA ALA A 629 20.52 -28.79 -36.68
C ALA A 629 21.65 -29.36 -35.80
N ASN A 630 22.83 -29.61 -36.39
CA ASN A 630 24.00 -30.12 -35.66
C ASN A 630 24.52 -29.12 -34.61
N TRP A 631 24.52 -27.83 -34.96
CA TRP A 631 24.89 -26.76 -34.05
C TRP A 631 23.92 -26.64 -32.85
N LEU A 632 22.62 -26.82 -33.07
CA LEU A 632 21.58 -26.78 -32.02
C LEU A 632 21.69 -27.95 -31.02
N LEU A 633 22.16 -29.12 -31.45
CA LEU A 633 22.40 -30.28 -30.57
C LEU A 633 23.51 -30.06 -29.54
N ILE A 634 24.59 -29.37 -29.91
CA ILE A 634 25.72 -29.10 -29.03
C ILE A 634 25.34 -28.05 -27.98
N TRP A 635 24.58 -27.04 -28.38
CA TRP A 635 23.93 -26.10 -27.48
C TRP A 635 23.07 -26.81 -26.43
N THR A 636 22.23 -27.76 -26.85
CA THR A 636 21.32 -28.48 -25.96
C THR A 636 22.05 -29.27 -24.84
N ARG A 637 23.24 -29.81 -25.12
CA ARG A 637 24.04 -30.51 -24.11
C ARG A 637 24.62 -29.56 -23.06
N ALA A 638 25.17 -28.43 -23.48
CA ALA A 638 25.71 -27.41 -22.58
C ALA A 638 24.60 -26.84 -21.67
N THR A 639 23.38 -26.66 -22.19
CA THR A 639 22.26 -26.11 -21.42
C THR A 639 21.70 -27.10 -20.39
N SER A 640 21.75 -28.40 -20.67
CA SER A 640 21.32 -29.46 -19.73
C SER A 640 22.18 -29.52 -18.47
N GLU A 641 23.51 -29.41 -18.60
CA GLU A 641 24.43 -29.44 -17.44
C GLU A 641 24.24 -28.22 -16.53
N LEU A 642 23.99 -27.03 -17.09
CA LEU A 642 23.65 -25.82 -16.32
C LEU A 642 22.35 -26.00 -15.52
N SER A 643 21.33 -26.59 -16.13
CA SER A 643 20.06 -26.86 -15.46
C SER A 643 20.23 -27.85 -14.29
N ARG A 644 21.15 -28.82 -14.39
CA ARG A 644 21.45 -29.76 -13.29
C ARG A 644 22.13 -29.06 -12.12
N ALA A 645 23.06 -28.13 -12.38
CA ALA A 645 23.74 -27.36 -11.33
C ALA A 645 22.78 -26.59 -10.43
N LYS A 646 21.68 -26.05 -11.00
CA LYS A 646 20.62 -25.35 -10.27
C LYS A 646 19.96 -26.20 -9.18
N THR A 647 19.91 -27.51 -9.35
CA THR A 647 19.18 -28.42 -8.45
C THR A 647 20.04 -28.98 -7.31
N ILE A 648 21.35 -28.72 -7.32
CA ILE A 648 22.28 -29.20 -6.29
C ILE A 648 22.29 -28.22 -5.12
N VAL A 649 21.97 -28.73 -3.92
CA VAL A 649 21.93 -27.95 -2.68
C VAL A 649 23.31 -27.79 -2.06
N ASP A 650 24.17 -28.81 -2.17
CA ASP A 650 25.53 -28.76 -1.62
C ASP A 650 26.42 -27.79 -2.42
N PRO A 651 26.98 -26.74 -1.79
CA PRO A 651 27.76 -25.72 -2.51
C PRO A 651 29.04 -26.25 -3.17
N LYS A 652 29.64 -27.31 -2.60
CA LYS A 652 30.87 -27.91 -3.11
C LYS A 652 30.60 -28.75 -4.35
N ASP A 653 29.55 -29.57 -4.33
CA ASP A 653 29.14 -30.37 -5.48
C ASP A 653 28.63 -29.49 -6.62
N ARG A 654 27.91 -28.40 -6.30
CA ARG A 654 27.47 -27.41 -7.28
C ARG A 654 28.65 -26.69 -7.94
N PHE A 655 29.67 -26.32 -7.17
CA PHE A 655 30.89 -25.70 -7.70
C PHE A 655 31.63 -26.62 -8.69
N LEU A 656 31.76 -27.93 -8.39
CA LEU A 656 32.42 -28.90 -9.27
C LEU A 656 31.66 -29.10 -10.58
N LEU A 657 30.33 -29.17 -10.54
CA LEU A 657 29.51 -29.33 -11.74
C LEU A 657 29.58 -28.08 -12.64
N LEU A 658 29.56 -26.88 -12.04
CA LEU A 658 29.74 -25.63 -12.78
C LEU A 658 31.11 -25.55 -13.46
N GLN A 659 32.18 -26.14 -12.90
CA GLN A 659 33.47 -26.24 -13.60
C GLN A 659 33.38 -27.15 -14.84
N SER A 660 32.71 -28.31 -14.75
CA SER A 660 32.52 -29.21 -15.89
C SER A 660 31.69 -28.57 -17.01
N TRP A 661 30.72 -27.72 -16.65
CA TRP A 661 29.90 -26.99 -17.62
C TRP A 661 30.72 -26.03 -18.49
N ARG A 662 31.77 -25.41 -17.92
CA ARG A 662 32.66 -24.48 -18.64
C ARG A 662 33.32 -25.12 -19.86
N ASP A 663 33.72 -26.38 -19.73
CA ASP A 663 34.39 -27.12 -20.81
C ASP A 663 33.43 -27.38 -21.98
N GLU A 664 32.12 -27.50 -21.72
CA GLU A 664 31.12 -27.71 -22.76
C GLU A 664 30.74 -26.43 -23.50
N MET A 665 30.73 -25.29 -22.79
CA MET A 665 30.60 -23.98 -23.42
C MET A 665 31.77 -23.64 -24.36
N TYR A 666 32.97 -24.14 -24.07
CA TYR A 666 34.10 -23.99 -24.98
C TYR A 666 33.85 -24.70 -26.33
N ARG A 667 33.21 -25.88 -26.32
CA ARG A 667 32.84 -26.62 -27.54
C ARG A 667 31.75 -25.88 -28.33
N VAL A 668 30.75 -25.33 -27.65
CA VAL A 668 29.69 -24.50 -28.24
C VAL A 668 30.27 -23.31 -29.02
N ASN A 669 31.23 -22.60 -28.42
CA ASN A 669 31.89 -21.47 -29.07
C ASN A 669 32.68 -21.87 -30.33
N LEU A 670 33.37 -23.03 -30.28
CA LEU A 670 34.15 -23.53 -31.41
C LEU A 670 33.27 -23.87 -32.63
N GLU A 671 32.13 -24.51 -32.41
CA GLU A 671 31.22 -24.91 -33.49
C GLU A 671 30.40 -23.74 -34.03
N THR A 672 30.03 -22.78 -33.17
CA THR A 672 29.43 -21.51 -33.62
C THR A 672 30.37 -20.76 -34.58
N SER A 673 31.67 -20.72 -34.27
CA SER A 673 32.69 -20.10 -35.13
C SER A 673 32.94 -20.85 -36.45
N ARG A 674 32.58 -22.14 -36.53
CA ARG A 674 32.60 -22.92 -37.78
C ARG A 674 31.40 -22.57 -38.65
N LEU A 675 30.20 -22.57 -38.06
CA LEU A 675 28.94 -22.24 -38.75
C LEU A 675 28.95 -20.83 -39.34
N GLU A 676 29.53 -19.86 -38.60
CA GLU A 676 29.78 -18.51 -39.09
C GLU A 676 30.58 -18.58 -40.40
N ARG A 677 31.80 -19.14 -40.38
CA ARG A 677 32.68 -19.20 -41.56
C ARG A 677 32.01 -19.80 -42.79
N ASP A 678 31.22 -20.86 -42.63
CA ASP A 678 30.54 -21.53 -43.73
C ASP A 678 29.42 -20.67 -44.36
N LEU A 679 28.74 -19.82 -43.57
CA LEU A 679 27.72 -18.86 -44.04
C LEU A 679 28.30 -17.61 -44.72
N PHE A 680 29.61 -17.34 -44.56
CA PHE A 680 30.30 -16.15 -45.07
C PHE A 680 31.18 -16.42 -46.32
N ALA A 681 31.10 -17.61 -46.93
CA ALA A 681 32.06 -18.06 -47.94
C ALA A 681 31.75 -17.70 -49.41
N ASP A 682 30.55 -17.19 -49.75
CA ASP A 682 30.17 -16.92 -51.15
C ASP A 682 29.52 -15.53 -51.34
N ASP A 683 30.13 -14.69 -52.20
CA ASP A 683 29.84 -13.25 -52.36
C ASP A 683 28.80 -12.95 -53.48
N SER A 684 28.19 -13.99 -54.06
CA SER A 684 27.39 -13.89 -55.29
C SER A 684 25.85 -13.85 -55.08
N SER A 685 25.38 -13.79 -53.84
CA SER A 685 23.98 -13.49 -53.50
C SER A 685 23.96 -12.72 -52.17
N PRO A 686 23.14 -11.66 -52.01
CA PRO A 686 23.12 -10.90 -50.78
C PRO A 686 22.75 -11.87 -49.65
N PRO A 687 23.64 -12.07 -48.67
CA PRO A 687 23.43 -13.05 -47.62
C PRO A 687 22.26 -12.59 -46.74
N ASP A 688 21.41 -13.52 -46.31
CA ASP A 688 20.29 -13.24 -45.40
C ASP A 688 20.83 -12.61 -44.10
N ASP A 689 20.65 -11.29 -43.94
CA ASP A 689 21.09 -10.50 -42.77
C ASP A 689 20.58 -11.09 -41.45
N VAL A 690 19.46 -11.81 -41.48
CA VAL A 690 18.83 -12.36 -40.27
C VAL A 690 19.54 -13.64 -39.80
N ALA A 691 19.97 -14.54 -40.67
CA ALA A 691 20.75 -15.72 -40.28
C ALA A 691 22.11 -15.32 -39.66
N ARG A 692 22.73 -14.26 -40.20
CA ARG A 692 23.92 -13.63 -39.62
C ARG A 692 23.62 -13.06 -38.24
N THR A 693 22.46 -12.42 -38.10
CA THR A 693 21.99 -11.86 -36.83
C THR A 693 21.76 -12.97 -35.80
N THR A 694 21.07 -14.05 -36.14
CA THR A 694 20.80 -15.19 -35.25
C THR A 694 22.08 -15.85 -34.73
N VAL A 695 23.05 -16.13 -35.61
CA VAL A 695 24.33 -16.73 -35.18
C VAL A 695 25.12 -15.76 -34.28
N SER A 696 25.14 -14.47 -34.62
CA SER A 696 25.74 -13.43 -33.76
C SER A 696 25.04 -13.30 -32.41
N GLN A 697 23.71 -13.44 -32.35
CA GLN A 697 22.91 -13.38 -31.13
C GLN A 697 23.19 -14.58 -30.21
N CYS A 698 23.40 -15.76 -30.78
CA CYS A 698 23.74 -16.95 -30.00
C CYS A 698 25.18 -16.89 -29.45
N SER A 699 26.09 -16.26 -30.20
CA SER A 699 27.44 -15.90 -29.71
C SER A 699 27.37 -14.92 -28.53
N LEU A 700 26.44 -13.95 -28.56
CA LEU A 700 26.17 -13.04 -27.43
C LEU A 700 25.55 -13.76 -26.23
N LEU A 701 24.63 -14.72 -26.46
CA LEU A 701 24.05 -15.55 -25.41
C LEU A 701 25.12 -16.41 -24.73
N ALA A 702 26.04 -17.01 -25.49
CA ALA A 702 27.14 -17.80 -24.93
C ALA A 702 28.03 -16.97 -23.99
N LYS A 703 28.35 -15.74 -24.41
CA LYS A 703 29.07 -14.76 -23.58
C LYS A 703 28.28 -14.37 -22.32
N SER A 704 26.95 -14.23 -22.44
CA SER A 704 26.08 -13.89 -21.31
C SER A 704 26.01 -15.02 -20.29
N LEU A 705 25.89 -16.27 -20.75
CA LEU A 705 25.96 -17.47 -19.90
C LEU A 705 27.32 -17.61 -19.22
N GLU A 706 28.41 -17.24 -19.90
CA GLU A 706 29.74 -17.21 -19.29
C GLU A 706 29.83 -16.15 -18.18
N ILE A 707 29.24 -14.96 -18.37
CA ILE A 707 29.15 -13.92 -17.33
C ILE A 707 28.35 -14.42 -16.13
N ILE A 708 27.20 -15.05 -16.39
CA ILE A 708 26.33 -15.63 -15.38
C ILE A 708 27.07 -16.69 -14.56
N TRP A 709 27.75 -17.62 -15.23
CA TRP A 709 28.55 -18.63 -14.57
C TRP A 709 29.67 -18.00 -13.74
N ARG A 710 30.35 -16.97 -14.26
CA ARG A 710 31.33 -16.20 -13.50
C ARG A 710 30.69 -15.56 -12.26
N GLU A 711 29.49 -14.99 -12.37
CA GLU A 711 28.75 -14.40 -11.25
C GLU A 711 28.29 -15.46 -10.24
N GLU A 712 27.85 -16.63 -10.67
CA GLU A 712 27.39 -17.72 -9.81
C GLU A 712 28.56 -18.41 -9.09
N ILE A 713 29.66 -18.67 -9.79
CA ILE A 713 30.94 -19.08 -9.19
C ILE A 713 31.42 -18.00 -8.22
N SER A 714 31.32 -16.72 -8.61
CA SER A 714 31.66 -15.59 -7.74
C SER A 714 30.69 -15.41 -6.57
N SER A 715 29.47 -15.92 -6.65
CA SER A 715 28.52 -15.92 -5.53
C SER A 715 28.84 -17.06 -4.58
N LEU A 716 29.08 -18.26 -5.10
CA LEU A 716 29.42 -19.45 -4.31
C LEU A 716 30.75 -19.29 -3.60
N ALA A 717 31.79 -18.84 -4.31
CA ALA A 717 33.08 -18.48 -3.70
C ALA A 717 32.99 -17.23 -2.80
N GLY A 718 31.90 -16.46 -2.91
CA GLY A 718 31.63 -15.28 -2.08
C GLY A 718 30.96 -15.57 -0.74
N GLN A 719 30.48 -16.79 -0.52
CA GLN A 719 29.95 -17.26 0.77
C GLN A 719 31.09 -17.57 1.77
N THR A 720 32.06 -16.66 1.86
CA THR A 720 33.11 -16.72 2.87
C THR A 720 32.53 -16.23 4.19
N ASN A 721 32.60 -17.08 5.22
CA ASN A 721 32.12 -16.75 6.56
C ASN A 721 33.27 -16.97 7.53
N ILE A 722 34.04 -15.91 7.76
CA ILE A 722 35.15 -15.93 8.70
C ILE A 722 34.65 -15.43 10.04
N VAL A 723 34.79 -16.26 11.07
CA VAL A 723 34.46 -15.91 12.45
C VAL A 723 35.75 -15.82 13.26
N ALA A 724 35.76 -14.98 14.29
CA ALA A 724 36.92 -14.81 15.15
C ALA A 724 36.54 -14.85 16.62
N PHE A 725 37.41 -15.45 17.43
CA PHE A 725 37.28 -15.54 18.89
C PHE A 725 38.54 -15.01 19.55
N VAL A 726 38.41 -14.56 20.79
CA VAL A 726 39.52 -14.01 21.58
C VAL A 726 39.53 -14.63 22.97
N ASP A 727 40.68 -15.12 23.43
CA ASP A 727 40.83 -15.76 24.74
C ASP A 727 42.16 -15.39 25.42
N PRO A 728 42.20 -14.91 26.68
CA PRO A 728 41.05 -14.61 27.54
C PRO A 728 40.38 -13.29 27.18
N VAL A 729 39.04 -13.29 27.20
CA VAL A 729 38.18 -12.12 26.97
C VAL A 729 38.34 -11.06 28.08
N ILE A 730 38.54 -11.51 29.32
CA ILE A 730 38.71 -10.65 30.50
C ILE A 730 40.19 -10.59 30.86
N ILE A 731 40.74 -9.38 30.80
CA ILE A 731 42.16 -9.11 31.02
C ILE A 731 42.37 -8.19 32.23
N ASN A 732 43.58 -8.22 32.78
CA ASN A 732 43.95 -7.36 33.89
C ASN A 732 44.38 -5.98 33.37
N ALA A 733 43.69 -4.92 33.79
CA ALA A 733 43.98 -3.54 33.43
C ALA A 733 45.41 -3.10 33.79
N SER A 734 45.99 -3.68 34.84
CA SER A 734 47.26 -3.23 35.43
C SER A 734 48.51 -3.97 34.94
N GLN A 735 48.35 -5.08 34.22
CA GLN A 735 49.44 -5.92 33.73
C GLN A 735 49.16 -6.31 32.29
N GLY A 736 50.14 -6.14 31.40
CA GLY A 736 49.99 -6.60 30.02
C GLY A 736 49.80 -8.11 29.98
N LYS A 737 48.86 -8.60 29.16
CA LYS A 737 48.48 -10.02 29.10
C LYS A 737 48.53 -10.53 27.66
N GLN A 738 48.95 -11.77 27.49
CA GLN A 738 48.84 -12.46 26.20
C GLN A 738 47.41 -12.91 25.99
N VAL A 739 46.93 -12.69 24.77
CA VAL A 739 45.59 -13.05 24.32
C VAL A 739 45.72 -13.78 22.99
N GLU A 740 45.10 -14.94 22.86
CA GLU A 740 45.01 -15.73 21.64
C GLU A 740 43.77 -15.29 20.84
N ILE A 741 43.94 -15.15 19.53
CA ILE A 741 42.86 -14.92 18.57
C ILE A 741 42.75 -16.16 17.69
N GLU A 742 41.55 -16.73 17.60
CA GLU A 742 41.23 -17.85 16.72
C GLU A 742 40.35 -17.37 15.57
N LEU A 743 40.81 -17.53 14.33
CA LEU A 743 40.03 -17.35 13.10
C LEU A 743 39.52 -18.69 12.61
N ARG A 744 38.23 -18.83 12.34
CA ARG A 744 37.62 -20.04 11.80
C ARG A 744 36.85 -19.73 10.52
N ASN A 745 36.97 -20.60 9.52
CA ASN A 745 36.18 -20.49 8.29
C ASN A 745 34.94 -21.37 8.37
N ASP A 746 33.82 -20.75 8.72
CA ASP A 746 32.48 -21.37 8.71
C ASP A 746 31.81 -21.22 7.34
N GLY A 747 32.52 -20.72 6.33
CA GLY A 747 32.05 -20.61 4.95
C GLY A 747 32.09 -21.94 4.22
N ALA A 748 31.32 -22.05 3.14
CA ALA A 748 31.18 -23.31 2.40
C ALA A 748 32.46 -23.72 1.63
N LEU A 749 33.34 -22.77 1.32
CA LEU A 749 34.55 -22.96 0.52
C LEU A 749 35.81 -22.45 1.25
N PRO A 750 36.99 -23.02 0.99
CA PRO A 750 38.24 -22.60 1.60
C PRO A 750 38.75 -21.26 1.03
N VAL A 751 39.64 -20.60 1.77
CA VAL A 751 40.32 -19.37 1.34
C VAL A 751 41.84 -19.54 1.36
N ARG A 752 42.55 -18.73 0.57
CA ARG A 752 44.01 -18.71 0.41
C ARG A 752 44.58 -17.36 0.82
N ASP A 753 45.89 -17.30 1.06
CA ASP A 753 46.63 -16.05 1.32
C ASP A 753 45.96 -15.13 2.35
N MET A 754 45.45 -15.73 3.42
CA MET A 754 44.75 -15.05 4.51
C MET A 754 45.74 -14.16 5.27
N LYS A 755 45.40 -12.90 5.48
CA LYS A 755 46.09 -11.99 6.39
C LYS A 755 45.07 -11.33 7.30
N ALA A 756 45.45 -11.09 8.54
CA ALA A 756 44.62 -10.41 9.52
C ALA A 756 45.42 -9.37 10.27
N THR A 757 44.81 -8.23 10.57
CA THR A 757 45.39 -7.14 11.34
C THR A 757 44.41 -6.68 12.41
N THR A 758 44.92 -6.24 13.56
CA THR A 758 44.07 -5.80 14.68
C THR A 758 44.26 -4.32 15.02
N SER A 759 43.23 -3.67 15.54
CA SER A 759 43.20 -2.27 15.99
C SER A 759 42.30 -2.14 17.24
N PRO A 760 42.61 -1.32 18.26
CA PRO A 760 43.74 -0.38 18.35
C PRO A 760 45.08 -1.05 18.68
N ILE A 761 45.08 -2.33 19.04
CA ILE A 761 46.30 -3.08 19.34
C ILE A 761 46.83 -3.63 18.02
N ALA A 762 47.82 -2.96 17.44
CA ALA A 762 48.41 -3.34 16.16
C ALA A 762 49.12 -4.71 16.26
N SER A 763 48.60 -5.70 15.54
CA SER A 763 49.23 -7.00 15.30
C SER A 763 48.87 -7.46 13.89
N THR A 764 49.69 -8.33 13.30
CA THR A 764 49.47 -8.87 11.95
C THR A 764 49.73 -10.38 11.94
N PHE A 765 48.89 -11.12 11.24
CA PHE A 765 48.95 -12.56 11.03
C PHE A 765 48.80 -12.86 9.55
N SER A 766 49.44 -13.93 9.06
CA SER A 766 49.32 -14.41 7.68
C SER A 766 49.38 -15.92 7.58
N ALA A 767 48.56 -16.53 6.73
CA ALA A 767 48.54 -17.96 6.45
C ALA A 767 48.16 -18.25 4.99
N ASP A 768 48.79 -19.26 4.38
CA ASP A 768 48.63 -19.56 2.95
C ASP A 768 47.24 -20.17 2.62
N TYR A 769 46.61 -20.84 3.59
CA TYR A 769 45.37 -21.59 3.35
C TYR A 769 44.55 -21.78 4.63
N LEU A 770 43.24 -21.56 4.53
CA LEU A 770 42.27 -21.84 5.58
C LEU A 770 41.13 -22.73 5.02
N PRO A 771 41.08 -24.02 5.37
CA PRO A 771 40.08 -24.94 4.84
C PRO A 771 38.67 -24.62 5.36
N THR A 772 37.64 -25.09 4.64
CA THR A 772 36.26 -25.16 5.14
C THR A 772 36.22 -25.85 6.51
N SER A 773 35.57 -25.21 7.48
CA SER A 773 35.49 -25.63 8.88
C SER A 773 36.84 -25.74 9.63
N GLY A 774 37.93 -25.20 9.06
CA GLY A 774 39.24 -25.12 9.71
C GLY A 774 39.40 -23.88 10.58
N SER A 775 40.34 -23.92 11.52
CA SER A 775 40.73 -22.74 12.32
C SER A 775 42.24 -22.48 12.32
N LEU A 776 42.59 -21.21 12.54
CA LEU A 776 43.95 -20.68 12.68
C LEU A 776 44.03 -19.85 13.95
N ARG A 777 45.15 -19.94 14.66
CA ARG A 777 45.34 -19.24 15.94
C ARG A 777 46.62 -18.42 15.94
N TRP A 778 46.58 -17.23 16.52
CA TRP A 778 47.78 -16.44 16.80
C TRP A 778 47.64 -15.64 18.09
N THR A 779 48.76 -15.34 18.74
CA THR A 779 48.79 -14.65 20.03
C THR A 779 49.20 -13.18 19.86
N ILE A 780 48.54 -12.29 20.59
CA ILE A 780 48.86 -10.86 20.68
C ILE A 780 49.17 -10.46 22.13
N GLN A 781 50.02 -9.44 22.30
CA GLN A 781 50.32 -8.85 23.60
C GLN A 781 49.46 -7.60 23.82
N VAL A 782 48.54 -7.66 24.79
CA VAL A 782 47.72 -6.50 25.16
C VAL A 782 48.45 -5.68 26.23
N PRO A 783 48.74 -4.38 26.01
CA PRO A 783 49.42 -3.54 27.00
C PRO A 783 48.48 -3.18 28.19
N PRO A 784 49.03 -2.75 29.35
CA PRO A 784 48.22 -2.21 30.44
C PRO A 784 47.34 -1.04 29.97
N MET A 785 46.10 -0.99 30.40
CA MET A 785 45.10 -0.02 29.92
C MET A 785 44.01 0.25 30.96
N PRO A 786 43.26 1.37 30.86
CA PRO A 786 42.21 1.70 31.81
C PRO A 786 41.13 0.59 31.90
N PRO A 787 40.54 0.36 33.09
CA PRO A 787 39.44 -0.58 33.23
C PRO A 787 38.24 -0.16 32.37
N GLY A 788 37.64 -1.11 31.66
CA GLY A 788 36.50 -0.87 30.79
C GLY A 788 36.42 -1.85 29.61
N PRO A 789 35.33 -1.77 28.82
CA PRO A 789 35.19 -2.52 27.58
C PRO A 789 36.17 -2.01 26.52
N ILE A 790 36.68 -2.92 25.72
CA ILE A 790 37.66 -2.69 24.67
C ILE A 790 37.15 -3.43 23.44
N THR A 791 36.94 -2.71 22.35
CA THR A 791 36.58 -3.33 21.08
C THR A 791 37.86 -3.49 20.26
N LEU A 792 38.33 -4.72 20.11
CA LEU A 792 39.44 -5.04 19.22
C LEU A 792 38.86 -5.34 17.83
N THR A 793 39.09 -4.44 16.89
CA THR A 793 38.68 -4.60 15.49
C THR A 793 39.73 -5.40 14.74
N LEU A 794 39.31 -6.51 14.14
CA LEU A 794 40.12 -7.39 13.31
C LEU A 794 39.74 -7.18 11.85
N PHE A 795 40.66 -6.65 11.05
CA PHE A 795 40.54 -6.53 9.61
C PHE A 795 41.25 -7.71 8.97
N TRP A 796 40.56 -8.46 8.14
CA TRP A 796 41.17 -9.59 7.43
C TRP A 796 41.01 -9.44 5.92
N GLU A 797 42.00 -9.93 5.18
CA GLU A 797 42.01 -10.05 3.73
C GLU A 797 42.38 -11.48 3.36
N ALA A 798 41.78 -12.06 2.32
CA ALA A 798 42.09 -13.37 1.81
C ALA A 798 41.82 -13.44 0.30
N GLN A 799 42.34 -14.46 -0.35
CA GLN A 799 42.01 -14.79 -1.73
C GLN A 799 41.03 -15.96 -1.79
N ARG A 800 39.92 -15.77 -2.49
CA ARG A 800 38.93 -16.81 -2.76
C ARG A 800 39.43 -17.81 -3.81
N LEU A 801 38.76 -18.95 -3.94
CA LEU A 801 39.12 -19.98 -4.93
C LEU A 801 39.03 -19.52 -6.40
N ASP A 802 38.25 -18.49 -6.69
CA ASP A 802 38.16 -17.86 -8.02
C ASP A 802 39.24 -16.79 -8.26
N GLY A 803 40.16 -16.59 -7.30
CA GLY A 803 41.28 -15.68 -7.40
C GLY A 803 40.97 -14.23 -7.01
N LEU A 804 39.72 -13.91 -6.67
CA LEU A 804 39.34 -12.58 -6.20
C LEU A 804 39.72 -12.37 -4.73
N ALA A 805 40.13 -11.15 -4.38
CA ALA A 805 40.32 -10.75 -3.00
C ALA A 805 38.96 -10.65 -2.29
N THR A 806 38.94 -11.03 -1.02
CA THR A 806 37.82 -10.85 -0.10
C THR A 806 38.36 -10.34 1.22
N GLU A 807 37.59 -9.49 1.88
CA GLU A 807 38.00 -8.87 3.12
C GLU A 807 36.80 -8.71 4.06
N GLY A 808 37.08 -8.53 5.33
CA GLY A 808 36.04 -8.33 6.33
C GLY A 808 36.58 -7.71 7.59
N THR A 809 35.64 -7.25 8.42
CA THR A 809 35.95 -6.65 9.72
C THR A 809 35.15 -7.37 10.79
N LEU A 810 35.83 -7.81 11.85
CA LEU A 810 35.23 -8.52 12.98
C LEU A 810 35.52 -7.74 14.27
N GLU A 811 34.52 -7.60 15.14
CA GLU A 811 34.70 -7.00 16.47
C GLU A 811 34.91 -8.10 17.51
N LEU A 812 36.09 -8.09 18.12
CA LEU A 812 36.45 -8.96 19.23
C LEU A 812 36.30 -8.17 20.54
N PRO A 813 35.27 -8.45 21.35
CA PRO A 813 35.07 -7.76 22.61
C PRO A 813 36.11 -8.23 23.64
N LEU A 814 36.69 -7.29 24.36
CA LEU A 814 37.61 -7.49 25.48
C LEU A 814 37.15 -6.62 26.65
N GLU A 815 37.45 -7.02 27.89
CA GLU A 815 37.18 -6.18 29.07
C GLU A 815 38.41 -6.13 29.99
N ALA A 816 38.93 -4.94 30.22
CA ALA A 816 40.01 -4.72 31.18
C ALA A 816 39.44 -4.48 32.58
N ARG A 817 39.95 -5.22 33.57
CA ARG A 817 39.51 -5.14 34.98
C ARG A 817 40.65 -4.97 35.96
N SER A 818 40.35 -4.39 37.12
CA SER A 818 41.31 -4.37 38.23
C SER A 818 41.65 -5.78 38.74
N LEU A 819 42.87 -5.97 39.27
CA LEU A 819 43.39 -7.24 39.81
C LEU A 819 42.39 -8.01 40.69
N ARG A 820 41.67 -7.32 41.60
CA ARG A 820 40.71 -7.95 42.52
C ARG A 820 39.42 -8.39 41.84
N ALA A 821 39.02 -7.75 40.75
CA ALA A 821 37.80 -8.05 40.00
C ALA A 821 38.02 -9.16 38.95
N ALA A 822 39.21 -9.23 38.36
CA ALA A 822 39.58 -10.29 37.42
C ALA A 822 39.65 -11.68 38.10
N ALA A 823 40.10 -11.74 39.37
CA ALA A 823 40.22 -12.99 40.13
C ALA A 823 38.89 -13.60 40.61
N ARG A 824 37.75 -12.91 40.46
CA ARG A 824 36.40 -13.41 40.81
C ARG A 824 35.64 -13.98 39.61
N GLY A 825 36.23 -13.94 38.42
CA GLY A 825 35.52 -14.15 37.16
C GLY A 825 35.26 -15.60 36.76
N ASP A 826 35.82 -16.62 37.41
CA ASP A 826 35.96 -17.95 36.79
C ASP A 826 34.68 -18.78 36.62
N ASP A 827 33.56 -18.44 37.27
CA ASP A 827 32.30 -19.19 37.16
C ASP A 827 31.20 -18.40 36.42
N PHE A 828 30.56 -19.02 35.41
CA PHE A 828 29.39 -18.46 34.71
C PHE A 828 28.21 -18.26 35.67
N GLY A 829 28.04 -19.16 36.66
CA GLY A 829 26.89 -19.17 37.56
C GLY A 829 25.55 -19.41 36.84
N VAL A 830 24.44 -19.11 37.53
CA VAL A 830 23.09 -19.23 36.95
C VAL A 830 22.75 -17.98 36.12
N SER A 831 22.05 -18.17 35.00
CA SER A 831 21.55 -17.09 34.15
C SER A 831 20.73 -16.08 34.97
N PRO A 832 21.06 -14.77 34.92
CA PRO A 832 20.35 -13.75 35.70
C PRO A 832 19.04 -13.28 35.04
N TYR A 833 18.78 -13.66 33.79
CA TYR A 833 17.60 -13.25 33.03
C TYR A 833 16.34 -14.01 33.46
N ILE A 834 15.27 -13.27 33.75
CA ILE A 834 14.01 -13.80 34.27
C ILE A 834 13.02 -13.96 33.10
N VAL A 835 12.79 -15.21 32.70
CA VAL A 835 11.86 -15.54 31.60
C VAL A 835 10.61 -16.20 32.19
N GLY A 836 9.45 -15.54 32.02
CA GLY A 836 8.15 -16.11 32.40
C GLY A 836 7.46 -15.37 33.57
N PRO A 837 7.94 -15.48 34.82
CA PRO A 837 7.27 -14.85 35.96
C PRO A 837 7.45 -13.32 35.94
N PRO A 838 6.53 -12.55 36.55
CA PRO A 838 6.71 -11.12 36.73
C PRO A 838 7.94 -10.79 37.60
N ILE A 839 8.65 -9.72 37.26
CA ILE A 839 9.79 -9.23 38.04
C ILE A 839 9.30 -8.59 39.35
N GLU A 840 9.63 -9.20 40.48
CA GLU A 840 9.19 -8.76 41.81
C GLU A 840 10.21 -7.87 42.54
N THR A 841 11.49 -7.91 42.15
CA THR A 841 12.58 -7.13 42.75
C THR A 841 13.05 -5.99 41.85
N ALA A 842 13.83 -5.05 42.38
CA ALA A 842 14.36 -3.92 41.61
C ALA A 842 15.54 -4.30 40.71
N ASP A 843 16.29 -5.36 41.05
CA ASP A 843 17.60 -5.66 40.44
C ASP A 843 17.55 -6.07 38.95
N MET A 844 16.37 -6.48 38.46
CA MET A 844 16.12 -6.83 37.04
C MET A 844 15.07 -5.92 36.37
N PHE A 845 14.72 -4.80 37.00
CA PHE A 845 13.67 -3.90 36.53
C PHE A 845 14.25 -2.63 35.89
N TYR A 846 14.34 -2.62 34.56
CA TYR A 846 14.96 -1.54 33.77
C TYR A 846 13.92 -0.71 32.99
N GLY A 847 14.18 0.59 32.80
CA GLY A 847 13.50 1.45 31.81
C GLY A 847 12.00 1.74 31.99
N ARG A 848 11.43 1.44 33.16
CA ARG A 848 9.98 1.63 33.43
C ARG A 848 9.68 2.73 34.46
N GLN A 849 10.66 3.56 34.76
CA GLN A 849 10.52 4.60 35.79
C GLN A 849 9.62 5.74 35.35
N ASP A 850 9.52 5.98 34.04
CA ASP A 850 8.56 6.94 33.48
C ASP A 850 7.11 6.46 33.71
N ILE A 851 6.82 5.17 33.51
CA ILE A 851 5.50 4.57 33.72
C ILE A 851 5.14 4.61 35.21
N LEU A 852 6.06 4.18 36.08
CA LEU A 852 5.84 4.27 37.53
C LEU A 852 5.60 5.73 37.97
N SER A 853 6.32 6.69 37.40
CA SER A 853 6.12 8.11 37.70
C SER A 853 4.76 8.62 37.22
N LYS A 854 4.30 8.20 36.04
CA LYS A 854 2.95 8.52 35.52
C LYS A 854 1.85 7.95 36.42
N ILE A 855 1.99 6.70 36.86
CA ILE A 855 1.04 6.07 37.80
C ILE A 855 1.01 6.85 39.12
N LYS A 856 2.18 7.14 39.70
CA LYS A 856 2.29 7.90 40.95
C LYS A 856 1.67 9.30 40.83
N LEU A 857 1.89 9.99 39.71
CA LEU A 857 1.31 11.32 39.45
C LEU A 857 -0.22 11.28 39.30
N ALA A 858 -0.75 10.19 38.73
CA ALA A 858 -2.19 10.02 38.56
C ALA A 858 -2.91 9.72 39.88
N LEU A 859 -2.24 9.05 40.84
CA LEU A 859 -2.77 8.72 42.16
C LEU A 859 -2.77 9.93 43.08
N ARG A 860 -3.96 10.45 43.40
CA ARG A 860 -4.14 11.61 44.30
C ARG A 860 -4.40 11.15 45.73
N THR A 861 -3.68 11.67 46.70
CA THR A 861 -3.95 11.39 48.13
C THR A 861 -5.14 12.18 48.67
N GLU A 862 -5.63 13.20 47.94
CA GLU A 862 -6.78 14.03 48.29
C GLU A 862 -7.77 14.12 47.12
N GLY A 863 -9.08 14.21 47.41
CA GLY A 863 -10.16 14.30 46.40
C GLY A 863 -10.78 12.94 45.99
N PRO A 864 -11.68 12.93 44.98
CA PRO A 864 -12.46 11.74 44.61
C PRO A 864 -11.59 10.56 44.15
N ALA A 865 -12.18 9.37 44.15
CA ALA A 865 -11.57 8.14 43.64
C ALA A 865 -11.08 8.32 42.19
N ASN A 866 -9.93 7.74 41.87
CA ASN A 866 -9.40 7.73 40.50
C ASN A 866 -9.17 6.30 40.02
N VAL A 867 -9.48 6.06 38.75
CA VAL A 867 -9.24 4.77 38.08
C VAL A 867 -8.18 4.99 37.01
N ILE A 868 -7.16 4.14 36.97
CA ILE A 868 -6.11 4.17 35.95
C ILE A 868 -6.30 2.93 35.09
N LEU A 869 -6.39 3.13 33.77
CA LEU A 869 -6.36 2.02 32.83
C LEU A 869 -4.93 1.82 32.36
N PHE A 870 -4.41 0.62 32.62
CA PHE A 870 -3.04 0.25 32.29
C PHE A 870 -3.00 -0.82 31.20
N GLU A 871 -2.84 -0.38 29.96
CA GLU A 871 -2.93 -1.22 28.77
C GLU A 871 -1.57 -1.69 28.27
N GLY A 872 -1.54 -2.78 27.52
CA GLY A 872 -0.34 -3.22 26.82
C GLY A 872 -0.48 -4.65 26.34
N ASN A 873 0.35 -5.06 25.39
CA ASN A 873 0.30 -6.42 24.85
C ASN A 873 0.70 -7.48 25.88
N ARG A 874 0.43 -8.75 25.56
CA ARG A 874 0.86 -9.88 26.41
C ARG A 874 2.38 -9.80 26.57
N ARG A 875 2.88 -10.08 27.79
CA ARG A 875 4.32 -9.95 28.15
C ARG A 875 4.92 -8.53 28.06
N ALA A 876 4.13 -7.46 27.97
CA ALA A 876 4.65 -6.07 27.98
C ALA A 876 5.28 -5.63 29.32
N GLY A 877 5.17 -6.44 30.39
CA GLY A 877 5.70 -6.14 31.72
C GLY A 877 4.70 -5.50 32.69
N LYS A 878 3.39 -5.53 32.37
CA LYS A 878 2.32 -4.93 33.19
C LYS A 878 2.32 -5.45 34.63
N SER A 879 2.29 -6.78 34.80
CA SER A 879 2.31 -7.40 36.13
C SER A 879 3.61 -7.07 36.88
N SER A 880 4.76 -7.00 36.19
CA SER A 880 6.03 -6.59 36.83
C SER A 880 5.95 -5.15 37.35
N ILE A 881 5.36 -4.23 36.60
CA ILE A 881 5.13 -2.84 37.03
C ILE A 881 4.19 -2.79 38.26
N LEU A 882 3.12 -3.58 38.28
CA LEU A 882 2.24 -3.68 39.46
C LEU A 882 2.99 -4.24 40.68
N LYS A 883 3.86 -5.22 40.49
CA LYS A 883 4.69 -5.78 41.57
C LYS A 883 5.67 -4.75 42.15
N GLN A 884 6.22 -3.85 41.32
CA GLN A 884 7.04 -2.75 41.83
C GLN A 884 6.25 -1.77 42.72
N LEU A 885 4.94 -1.61 42.50
CA LEU A 885 4.08 -0.77 43.35
C LEU A 885 3.78 -1.41 44.72
N LEU A 886 4.00 -2.72 44.87
CA LEU A 886 3.88 -3.45 46.14
C LEU A 886 5.14 -3.34 47.01
N LEU A 887 6.26 -2.85 46.47
CA LEU A 887 7.49 -2.72 47.23
C LEU A 887 7.31 -1.75 48.42
N PRO A 888 7.99 -2.00 49.55
CA PRO A 888 7.92 -1.11 50.71
C PRO A 888 8.22 0.35 50.33
N ASN A 889 7.38 1.28 50.80
CA ASN A 889 7.48 2.72 50.53
C ASN A 889 7.31 3.16 49.06
N ALA A 890 6.91 2.27 48.14
CA ALA A 890 6.69 2.64 46.73
C ALA A 890 5.57 3.68 46.55
N LEU A 891 4.51 3.59 47.36
CA LEU A 891 3.34 4.48 47.35
C LEU A 891 3.03 4.98 48.78
N PRO A 892 3.68 6.06 49.25
CA PRO A 892 3.36 6.67 50.55
C PRO A 892 1.89 7.09 50.62
N GLY A 893 1.20 6.74 51.71
CA GLY A 893 -0.22 7.07 51.91
C GLY A 893 -1.23 6.11 51.29
N TRP A 894 -0.77 5.07 50.59
CA TRP A 894 -1.62 4.06 49.96
C TRP A 894 -1.39 2.67 50.53
N ILE A 895 -2.43 1.84 50.52
CA ILE A 895 -2.35 0.40 50.73
C ILE A 895 -2.66 -0.28 49.39
N PRO A 896 -1.64 -0.74 48.65
CA PRO A 896 -1.84 -1.40 47.37
C PRO A 896 -2.31 -2.84 47.55
N VAL A 897 -3.36 -3.19 46.83
CA VAL A 897 -4.03 -4.50 46.86
C VAL A 897 -3.94 -5.10 45.46
N TYR A 898 -3.17 -6.18 45.31
CA TYR A 898 -2.97 -6.85 44.03
C TYR A 898 -3.91 -8.04 43.90
N CYS A 899 -4.80 -8.00 42.91
CA CYS A 899 -5.71 -9.09 42.57
C CYS A 899 -5.47 -9.52 41.12
N THR A 900 -5.30 -10.82 40.89
CA THR A 900 -5.07 -11.38 39.55
C THR A 900 -6.17 -12.35 39.17
N PHE A 901 -6.70 -12.21 37.96
CA PHE A 901 -7.73 -13.11 37.44
C PHE A 901 -7.17 -14.34 36.70
N GLN A 902 -5.84 -14.51 36.69
CA GLN A 902 -5.11 -15.56 35.98
C GLN A 902 -5.20 -16.96 36.64
N SER A 903 -5.74 -17.07 37.87
CA SER A 903 -5.44 -18.19 38.80
C SER A 903 -6.62 -18.95 39.40
N VAL A 904 -7.85 -18.77 38.93
CA VAL A 904 -8.97 -19.59 39.44
C VAL A 904 -9.15 -20.79 38.53
N LYS A 905 -8.91 -21.99 39.06
CA LYS A 905 -9.27 -23.28 38.46
C LYS A 905 -10.80 -23.37 38.27
N GLY A 906 -11.31 -22.71 37.23
CA GLY A 906 -12.65 -22.89 36.69
C GLY A 906 -12.66 -24.09 35.74
N ASP A 907 -13.80 -24.76 35.69
CA ASP A 907 -14.14 -26.03 35.03
C ASP A 907 -13.42 -26.36 33.70
N LYS A 908 -13.11 -27.65 33.48
CA LYS A 908 -12.26 -28.17 32.37
C LYS A 908 -12.86 -28.01 30.95
N SER A 909 -13.96 -27.28 30.77
CA SER A 909 -14.69 -27.24 29.49
C SER A 909 -14.90 -25.85 28.89
N LYS A 910 -14.77 -24.74 29.66
CA LYS A 910 -14.98 -23.37 29.14
C LYS A 910 -14.12 -22.35 29.89
N ALA A 911 -13.52 -21.40 29.16
CA ALA A 911 -12.66 -20.37 29.74
C ALA A 911 -13.46 -19.19 30.34
N GLY A 912 -13.11 -18.72 31.54
CA GLY A 912 -13.79 -17.61 32.21
C GLY A 912 -13.91 -17.78 33.73
N MET A 913 -14.18 -16.69 34.46
CA MET A 913 -14.30 -16.71 35.93
C MET A 913 -15.75 -16.47 36.39
N PRO A 914 -16.35 -17.35 37.23
CA PRO A 914 -17.69 -17.12 37.75
C PRO A 914 -17.82 -15.80 38.51
N THR A 915 -18.97 -15.14 38.40
CA THR A 915 -19.26 -13.83 39.04
C THR A 915 -18.92 -13.79 40.54
N ALA A 916 -19.34 -14.82 41.29
CA ALA A 916 -19.08 -14.93 42.73
C ALA A 916 -17.58 -15.01 43.04
N GLU A 917 -16.80 -15.67 42.19
CA GLU A 917 -15.36 -15.84 42.37
C GLU A 917 -14.59 -14.53 42.17
N ILE A 918 -15.05 -13.67 41.26
CA ILE A 918 -14.45 -12.36 41.00
C ILE A 918 -14.52 -11.52 42.28
N PHE A 919 -15.72 -11.35 42.83
CA PHE A 919 -15.93 -10.54 44.04
C PHE A 919 -15.27 -11.16 45.28
N TYR A 920 -15.31 -12.49 45.42
CA TYR A 920 -14.59 -13.21 46.47
C TYR A 920 -13.07 -13.00 46.38
N SER A 921 -12.48 -13.06 45.19
CA SER A 921 -11.04 -12.87 45.00
C SER A 921 -10.61 -11.46 45.40
N ILE A 922 -11.40 -10.44 45.03
CA ILE A 922 -11.17 -9.05 45.44
C ILE A 922 -11.26 -8.93 46.96
N ALA A 923 -12.32 -9.46 47.59
CA ALA A 923 -12.49 -9.43 49.04
C ALA A 923 -11.34 -10.13 49.77
N ARG A 924 -10.91 -11.29 49.28
CA ARG A 924 -9.79 -12.05 49.87
C ARG A 924 -8.49 -11.25 49.84
N GLU A 925 -8.13 -10.67 48.69
CA GLU A 925 -6.88 -9.91 48.58
C GLU A 925 -6.93 -8.60 49.38
N LEU A 926 -8.10 -7.95 49.48
CA LEU A 926 -8.31 -6.82 50.38
C LEU A 926 -8.00 -7.20 51.84
N ILE A 927 -8.66 -8.23 52.37
CA ILE A 927 -8.48 -8.66 53.77
C ILE A 927 -7.01 -8.99 54.06
N ILE A 928 -6.35 -9.73 53.15
CA ILE A 928 -4.95 -10.13 53.31
C ILE A 928 -4.02 -8.91 53.27
N ALA A 929 -4.21 -7.98 52.35
CA ALA A 929 -3.36 -6.81 52.20
C ALA A 929 -3.43 -5.89 53.42
N ILE A 930 -4.62 -5.73 54.00
CA ILE A 930 -4.89 -4.82 55.12
C ILE A 930 -4.37 -5.42 56.43
N HIS A 931 -4.55 -6.74 56.62
CA HIS A 931 -3.92 -7.47 57.71
C HIS A 931 -2.38 -7.40 57.64
N LYS A 932 -1.79 -7.58 56.44
CA LYS A 932 -0.33 -7.39 56.23
C LYS A 932 0.12 -5.96 56.54
N ALA A 933 -0.73 -4.97 56.31
CA ALA A 933 -0.49 -3.58 56.67
C ALA A 933 -0.67 -3.29 58.18
N GLN A 934 -0.94 -4.32 59.00
CA GLN A 934 -1.03 -4.29 60.46
C GLN A 934 -2.21 -3.49 61.03
N TYR A 935 -3.35 -3.53 60.33
CA TYR A 935 -4.61 -2.94 60.81
C TYR A 935 -5.52 -3.99 61.48
N GLU A 936 -6.29 -3.54 62.48
CA GLU A 936 -7.34 -4.32 63.15
C GLU A 936 -8.71 -3.93 62.58
N PHE A 937 -9.53 -4.94 62.26
CA PHE A 937 -10.88 -4.73 61.71
C PHE A 937 -11.75 -5.98 61.92
N GLU A 938 -13.06 -5.79 61.94
CA GLU A 938 -14.04 -6.86 62.11
C GLU A 938 -14.94 -6.95 60.89
N ILE A 939 -15.10 -8.16 60.34
CA ILE A 939 -15.99 -8.42 59.21
C ILE A 939 -17.17 -9.28 59.70
N PRO A 940 -18.42 -8.84 59.50
CA PRO A 940 -19.61 -9.64 59.79
C PRO A 940 -19.54 -11.04 59.15
N GLY A 941 -19.73 -12.09 59.96
CA GLY A 941 -19.66 -13.49 59.51
C GLY A 941 -18.24 -14.09 59.43
N LEU A 942 -17.20 -13.26 59.38
CA LEU A 942 -15.80 -13.71 59.44
C LEU A 942 -15.19 -13.54 60.84
N GLY A 943 -15.61 -12.50 61.58
CA GLY A 943 -15.16 -12.14 62.94
C GLY A 943 -14.01 -11.13 62.97
N LEU A 944 -13.51 -10.79 64.17
CA LEU A 944 -12.38 -9.88 64.39
C LEU A 944 -11.09 -10.45 63.78
N ILE A 945 -10.32 -9.60 63.10
CA ILE A 945 -8.97 -9.90 62.57
C ILE A 945 -7.98 -8.98 63.27
N GLN A 946 -7.04 -9.57 63.99
CA GLN A 946 -6.01 -8.84 64.74
C GLN A 946 -4.68 -8.80 63.98
N PRO A 947 -3.87 -7.73 64.11
CA PRO A 947 -2.54 -7.65 63.47
C PRO A 947 -1.57 -8.76 63.88
N THR A 948 -1.75 -9.32 65.08
CA THR A 948 -0.96 -10.40 65.67
C THR A 948 -1.33 -11.79 65.14
N GLU A 949 -2.46 -11.94 64.46
CA GLU A 949 -2.88 -13.21 63.88
C GLU A 949 -1.91 -13.63 62.76
N SER A 950 -1.70 -14.94 62.57
CA SER A 950 -0.83 -15.40 61.49
C SER A 950 -1.51 -15.25 60.13
N ASN A 951 -0.75 -14.82 59.11
CA ASN A 951 -1.22 -14.73 57.72
C ASN A 951 -1.87 -16.04 57.21
N LEU A 952 -1.43 -17.19 57.71
CA LEU A 952 -1.99 -18.50 57.34
C LEU A 952 -3.40 -18.69 57.92
N ASN A 953 -3.62 -18.33 59.20
CA ASN A 953 -4.91 -18.45 59.85
C ASN A 953 -5.96 -17.55 59.19
N VAL A 954 -5.59 -16.29 58.90
CA VAL A 954 -6.45 -15.35 58.19
C VAL A 954 -6.85 -15.90 56.83
N LYS A 955 -5.89 -16.43 56.05
CA LYS A 955 -6.17 -17.08 54.75
C LYS A 955 -7.14 -18.26 54.87
N ILE A 956 -6.98 -19.12 55.88
CA ILE A 956 -7.86 -20.27 56.11
C ILE A 956 -9.29 -19.80 56.46
N ARG A 957 -9.43 -18.80 57.34
CA ARG A 957 -10.74 -18.22 57.69
C ARG A 957 -11.45 -17.65 56.47
N VAL A 958 -10.76 -16.85 55.66
CA VAL A 958 -11.32 -16.27 54.43
C VAL A 958 -11.70 -17.37 53.43
N MET A 959 -10.90 -18.43 53.32
CA MET A 959 -11.22 -19.58 52.46
C MET A 959 -12.49 -20.30 52.89
N ASN A 960 -12.69 -20.48 54.19
CA ASN A 960 -13.92 -21.07 54.74
C ASN A 960 -15.13 -20.14 54.62
N TRP A 961 -14.90 -18.84 54.46
CA TRP A 961 -15.96 -17.84 54.29
C TRP A 961 -16.48 -17.74 52.85
N LYS A 962 -15.74 -18.28 51.86
CA LYS A 962 -16.09 -18.30 50.43
C LYS A 962 -17.56 -18.65 50.11
N PRO A 963 -18.23 -19.63 50.77
CA PRO A 963 -19.63 -19.96 50.45
C PRO A 963 -20.62 -18.79 50.59
N HIS A 964 -20.33 -17.77 51.41
CA HIS A 964 -21.19 -16.59 51.57
C HIS A 964 -21.31 -15.75 50.29
N PHE A 965 -20.40 -15.91 49.33
CA PHE A 965 -20.42 -15.19 48.05
C PHE A 965 -21.33 -15.85 47.00
N GLN A 966 -21.99 -16.99 47.26
CA GLN A 966 -22.78 -17.68 46.22
C GLN A 966 -24.07 -16.96 45.84
N GLU A 967 -24.77 -16.34 46.78
CA GLU A 967 -26.06 -15.67 46.52
C GLU A 967 -25.93 -14.13 46.43
N ASN A 968 -25.18 -13.50 47.36
CA ASN A 968 -25.07 -12.03 47.47
C ASN A 968 -23.62 -11.52 47.32
N ALA A 969 -22.92 -11.94 46.26
CA ALA A 969 -21.48 -11.68 46.09
C ALA A 969 -21.04 -10.20 46.19
N LEU A 970 -21.83 -9.28 45.61
CA LEU A 970 -21.53 -7.84 45.62
C LEU A 970 -21.71 -7.23 47.02
N GLU A 971 -22.84 -7.52 47.67
CA GLU A 971 -23.17 -7.05 49.03
C GLU A 971 -22.10 -7.50 50.04
N GLN A 972 -21.61 -8.75 49.92
CA GLN A 972 -20.51 -9.23 50.76
C GLN A 972 -19.20 -8.44 50.55
N LEU A 973 -18.91 -8.03 49.31
CA LEU A 973 -17.75 -7.20 49.03
C LEU A 973 -17.93 -5.77 49.55
N GLU A 974 -19.14 -5.20 49.48
CA GLU A 974 -19.46 -3.88 50.05
C GLU A 974 -19.21 -3.85 51.56
N ILE A 975 -19.68 -4.87 52.29
CA ILE A 975 -19.43 -5.01 53.74
C ILE A 975 -17.93 -5.05 54.06
N VAL A 976 -17.14 -5.78 53.26
CA VAL A 976 -15.68 -5.83 53.40
C VAL A 976 -15.05 -4.47 53.14
N LEU A 977 -15.49 -3.75 52.10
CA LEU A 977 -14.96 -2.43 51.76
C LEU A 977 -15.29 -1.40 52.83
N GLU A 978 -16.52 -1.37 53.36
CA GLU A 978 -16.92 -0.44 54.42
C GLU A 978 -16.04 -0.61 55.68
N THR A 979 -15.88 -1.85 56.13
CA THR A 979 -15.09 -2.18 57.33
C THR A 979 -13.60 -1.88 57.15
N VAL A 980 -13.04 -2.27 56.01
CA VAL A 980 -11.61 -2.06 55.69
C VAL A 980 -11.28 -0.58 55.47
N LEU A 981 -12.10 0.15 54.73
CA LEU A 981 -11.84 1.57 54.44
C LEU A 981 -11.97 2.43 55.70
N ALA A 982 -12.89 2.07 56.62
CA ALA A 982 -12.98 2.71 57.92
C ALA A 982 -11.72 2.49 58.77
N ALA A 983 -11.18 1.27 58.78
CA ALA A 983 -9.99 0.92 59.58
C ALA A 983 -8.69 1.54 59.05
N THR A 984 -8.61 1.84 57.74
CA THR A 984 -7.36 2.25 57.08
C THR A 984 -7.17 3.75 56.95
N SER A 985 -8.21 4.56 57.23
CA SER A 985 -8.15 6.02 57.22
C SER A 985 -7.03 6.55 58.15
N PRO A 986 -6.21 7.55 57.73
CA PRO A 986 -6.34 8.37 56.52
C PRO A 986 -5.69 7.77 55.25
N LYS A 987 -5.12 6.56 55.30
CA LYS A 987 -4.55 5.93 54.10
C LYS A 987 -5.67 5.49 53.15
N ARG A 988 -5.42 5.63 51.85
CA ARG A 988 -6.34 5.19 50.80
C ARG A 988 -5.99 3.77 50.35
N VAL A 989 -6.97 3.06 49.78
CA VAL A 989 -6.77 1.71 49.24
C VAL A 989 -6.67 1.79 47.72
N LEU A 990 -5.63 1.17 47.16
CA LEU A 990 -5.42 1.07 45.71
C LEU A 990 -5.66 -0.37 45.26
N LEU A 991 -6.76 -0.62 44.58
CA LEU A 991 -7.11 -1.94 44.04
C LEU A 991 -6.52 -2.10 42.63
N MET A 992 -5.52 -2.97 42.50
CA MET A 992 -4.86 -3.29 41.24
C MET A 992 -5.41 -4.62 40.71
N LEU A 993 -6.31 -4.54 39.73
CA LEU A 993 -6.93 -5.69 39.06
C LEU A 993 -6.12 -6.05 37.81
N ASP A 994 -5.33 -7.11 37.90
CA ASP A 994 -4.51 -7.63 36.80
C ASP A 994 -5.29 -8.61 35.93
N GLU A 995 -5.14 -8.48 34.61
CA GLU A 995 -5.86 -9.23 33.56
C GLU A 995 -7.39 -9.04 33.61
N PHE A 996 -7.82 -7.79 33.70
CA PHE A 996 -9.23 -7.41 33.70
C PHE A 996 -9.97 -7.88 32.42
N ASP A 997 -9.26 -8.04 31.31
CA ASP A 997 -9.80 -8.58 30.06
C ASP A 997 -10.32 -10.02 30.17
N LYS A 998 -9.91 -10.79 31.19
CA LYS A 998 -10.48 -12.12 31.48
C LYS A 998 -11.95 -12.11 31.89
N ILE A 999 -12.44 -10.97 32.40
CA ILE A 999 -13.87 -10.82 32.72
C ILE A 999 -14.69 -10.90 31.43
N GLN A 1000 -14.22 -10.29 30.34
CA GLN A 1000 -14.89 -10.34 29.04
C GLN A 1000 -14.93 -11.75 28.47
N GLU A 1001 -13.81 -12.46 28.49
CA GLU A 1001 -13.75 -13.85 28.04
C GLU A 1001 -14.79 -14.71 28.78
N GLY A 1002 -14.97 -14.47 30.09
CA GLY A 1002 -16.03 -15.12 30.86
C GLY A 1002 -17.45 -14.67 30.52
N ILE A 1003 -17.68 -13.40 30.17
CA ILE A 1003 -18.98 -12.89 29.70
C ILE A 1003 -19.33 -13.54 28.35
N ASP A 1004 -18.40 -13.55 27.41
CA ASP A 1004 -18.59 -14.14 26.09
C ASP A 1004 -18.88 -15.64 26.18
N ASN A 1005 -18.22 -16.34 27.11
CA ASN A 1005 -18.47 -17.75 27.40
C ASN A 1005 -19.66 -18.01 28.34
N LYS A 1006 -20.42 -16.98 28.74
CA LYS A 1006 -21.60 -17.04 29.63
C LYS A 1006 -21.32 -17.61 31.03
N ILE A 1007 -20.09 -17.51 31.50
CA ILE A 1007 -19.65 -17.90 32.86
C ILE A 1007 -19.75 -16.71 33.82
N THR A 1008 -19.47 -15.51 33.32
CA THR A 1008 -19.48 -14.26 34.09
C THR A 1008 -20.72 -13.43 33.75
N SER A 1009 -21.34 -12.83 34.76
CA SER A 1009 -22.47 -11.92 34.56
C SER A 1009 -22.02 -10.67 33.79
N PRO A 1010 -22.77 -10.22 32.76
CA PRO A 1010 -22.49 -8.97 32.07
C PRO A 1010 -22.55 -7.73 32.96
N GLN A 1011 -23.11 -7.81 34.18
CA GLN A 1011 -23.21 -6.69 35.12
C GLN A 1011 -21.94 -6.45 35.95
N VAL A 1012 -20.94 -7.34 35.88
CA VAL A 1012 -19.72 -7.21 36.68
C VAL A 1012 -18.97 -5.89 36.43
N PRO A 1013 -18.78 -5.40 35.19
CA PRO A 1013 -18.15 -4.11 34.93
C PRO A 1013 -18.86 -2.93 35.58
N GLU A 1014 -20.20 -2.87 35.50
CA GLU A 1014 -21.02 -1.84 36.13
C GLU A 1014 -20.95 -1.89 37.66
N ASN A 1015 -20.96 -3.10 38.23
CA ASN A 1015 -20.79 -3.27 39.68
C ASN A 1015 -19.42 -2.77 40.14
N ILE A 1016 -18.35 -3.07 39.41
CA ILE A 1016 -17.00 -2.56 39.72
C ILE A 1016 -16.95 -1.04 39.59
N ARG A 1017 -17.60 -0.46 38.57
CA ARG A 1017 -17.75 0.99 38.42
C ARG A 1017 -18.43 1.60 39.65
N TYR A 1018 -19.57 1.04 40.05
CA TYR A 1018 -20.33 1.45 41.22
C TYR A 1018 -19.45 1.50 42.47
N LEU A 1019 -18.63 0.46 42.72
CA LEU A 1019 -17.73 0.43 43.88
C LEU A 1019 -16.75 1.62 43.90
N PHE A 1020 -16.13 1.95 42.77
CA PHE A 1020 -15.20 3.11 42.70
C PHE A 1020 -15.92 4.45 42.84
N HIS A 1021 -17.19 4.56 42.46
CA HIS A 1021 -17.98 5.78 42.67
C HIS A 1021 -18.46 5.95 44.11
N THR A 1022 -18.91 4.86 44.73
CA THR A 1022 -19.47 4.86 46.08
C THR A 1022 -18.39 5.06 47.13
N PHE A 1023 -17.24 4.39 46.97
CA PHE A 1023 -16.16 4.43 47.96
C PHE A 1023 -15.07 5.44 47.55
N THR A 1024 -15.20 6.69 48.00
CA THR A 1024 -14.27 7.77 47.62
C THR A 1024 -12.81 7.53 48.03
N HIS A 1025 -12.56 6.73 49.08
CA HIS A 1025 -11.20 6.34 49.52
C HIS A 1025 -10.61 5.13 48.77
N LEU A 1026 -11.36 4.52 47.85
CA LEU A 1026 -10.93 3.43 46.99
C LEU A 1026 -10.49 3.98 45.63
N SER A 1027 -9.39 3.49 45.08
CA SER A 1027 -8.93 3.85 43.73
C SER A 1027 -8.45 2.60 43.01
N GLY A 1028 -8.42 2.63 41.68
CA GLY A 1028 -8.25 1.43 40.87
C GLY A 1028 -7.11 1.52 39.86
N ILE A 1029 -6.36 0.44 39.66
CA ILE A 1029 -5.59 0.20 38.42
C ILE A 1029 -6.19 -1.04 37.76
N LEU A 1030 -6.70 -0.90 36.55
CA LEU A 1030 -7.22 -2.01 35.75
C LEU A 1030 -6.21 -2.31 34.66
N THR A 1031 -5.68 -3.54 34.58
CA THR A 1031 -4.79 -3.93 33.49
C THR A 1031 -5.51 -4.75 32.43
N GLY A 1032 -5.11 -4.60 31.18
CA GLY A 1032 -5.66 -5.40 30.09
C GLY A 1032 -4.81 -5.35 28.83
N SER A 1033 -5.15 -6.20 27.86
CA SER A 1033 -4.69 -6.05 26.48
C SER A 1033 -5.23 -4.76 25.85
N ARG A 1034 -4.61 -4.28 24.78
CA ARG A 1034 -5.11 -3.12 24.00
C ARG A 1034 -6.48 -3.38 23.37
N ARG A 1035 -6.93 -4.65 23.32
CA ARG A 1035 -8.28 -5.07 22.90
C ARG A 1035 -9.38 -4.73 23.89
N ILE A 1036 -9.04 -4.38 25.13
CA ILE A 1036 -10.01 -3.95 26.14
C ILE A 1036 -10.84 -2.73 25.66
N GLN A 1037 -10.31 -1.98 24.68
CA GLN A 1037 -11.02 -0.90 23.99
C GLN A 1037 -12.27 -1.35 23.22
N ARG A 1038 -12.36 -2.65 22.89
CA ARG A 1038 -13.41 -3.25 22.07
C ARG A 1038 -14.39 -4.10 22.88
N LEU A 1039 -14.30 -4.07 24.22
CA LEU A 1039 -15.40 -4.52 25.06
C LEU A 1039 -16.66 -3.81 24.56
N ARG A 1040 -17.73 -4.55 24.25
CA ARG A 1040 -18.93 -4.02 23.54
C ARG A 1040 -19.22 -2.62 24.06
N GLU A 1041 -19.33 -1.64 23.16
CA GLU A 1041 -19.40 -0.20 23.48
C GLU A 1041 -20.34 0.11 24.67
N GLU A 1042 -21.42 -0.68 24.82
CA GLU A 1042 -22.37 -0.70 25.94
C GLU A 1042 -21.75 -0.88 27.34
N TYR A 1043 -20.75 -1.76 27.53
CA TYR A 1043 -20.08 -2.01 28.82
C TYR A 1043 -18.87 -1.10 29.06
N TRP A 1044 -18.34 -0.49 28.00
CA TRP A 1044 -17.14 0.34 28.07
C TRP A 1044 -17.48 1.79 28.46
N HIS A 1045 -18.63 2.32 28.06
CA HIS A 1045 -19.15 3.60 28.59
C HIS A 1045 -19.34 3.58 30.12
N ALA A 1046 -19.56 2.40 30.69
CA ALA A 1046 -19.62 2.15 32.12
C ALA A 1046 -18.32 2.48 32.86
N LEU A 1047 -17.13 2.32 32.28
CA LEU A 1047 -15.89 2.45 33.06
C LEU A 1047 -15.13 3.77 32.79
N PHE A 1048 -15.44 4.47 31.69
CA PHE A 1048 -14.50 5.42 31.07
C PHE A 1048 -14.83 6.91 31.10
N GLY A 1049 -15.75 7.33 31.97
CA GLY A 1049 -15.92 8.77 32.25
C GLY A 1049 -14.77 9.42 33.07
N ILE A 1050 -13.82 8.64 33.62
CA ILE A 1050 -13.02 9.08 34.80
C ILE A 1050 -11.51 8.76 34.75
N GLY A 1051 -11.00 7.87 33.86
CA GLY A 1051 -9.65 7.30 34.05
C GLY A 1051 -8.51 7.81 33.17
N ASN A 1052 -7.35 8.10 33.78
CA ASN A 1052 -6.09 8.38 33.07
C ASN A 1052 -5.54 7.08 32.45
N ARG A 1053 -5.28 7.09 31.15
CA ARG A 1053 -4.73 5.95 30.41
C ARG A 1053 -3.21 5.94 30.41
N ILE A 1054 -2.63 4.77 30.63
CA ILE A 1054 -1.18 4.53 30.58
C ILE A 1054 -0.95 3.24 29.79
N SER A 1055 0.02 3.25 28.87
CA SER A 1055 0.35 2.08 28.04
C SER A 1055 1.76 1.57 28.29
N ALA A 1056 1.94 0.25 28.37
CA ALA A 1056 3.24 -0.41 28.34
C ALA A 1056 3.59 -0.84 26.91
N GLY A 1057 4.70 -0.31 26.37
CA GLY A 1057 5.27 -0.66 25.06
C GLY A 1057 6.71 -1.17 25.17
N PRO A 1058 7.51 -1.15 24.10
CA PRO A 1058 8.95 -1.42 24.15
C PRO A 1058 9.70 -0.55 25.17
N LEU A 1059 10.91 -0.99 25.56
CA LEU A 1059 11.83 -0.17 26.37
C LEU A 1059 12.51 0.88 25.49
N ASP A 1060 12.97 1.98 26.09
CA ASP A 1060 13.91 2.87 25.42
C ASP A 1060 15.26 2.16 25.17
N ILE A 1061 16.03 2.67 24.19
CA ILE A 1061 17.26 2.03 23.72
C ILE A 1061 18.30 1.91 24.85
N GLU A 1062 18.43 2.93 25.70
CA GLU A 1062 19.41 2.93 26.79
C GLU A 1062 19.04 1.89 27.86
N ALA A 1063 17.77 1.84 28.26
CA ALA A 1063 17.29 0.85 29.21
C ALA A 1063 17.32 -0.58 28.65
N ALA A 1064 17.05 -0.75 27.35
CA ALA A 1064 17.20 -2.03 26.68
C ALA A 1064 18.66 -2.50 26.69
N TYR A 1065 19.60 -1.59 26.41
CA TYR A 1065 21.04 -1.86 26.46
C TYR A 1065 21.49 -2.24 27.89
N ASP A 1066 21.01 -1.51 28.89
CA ASP A 1066 21.27 -1.79 30.30
C ASP A 1066 20.76 -3.17 30.72
N LEU A 1067 19.55 -3.54 30.29
CA LEU A 1067 18.98 -4.86 30.56
C LEU A 1067 19.82 -5.97 29.94
N VAL A 1068 20.41 -5.76 28.76
CA VAL A 1068 21.24 -6.76 28.06
C VAL A 1068 22.63 -6.92 28.70
N THR A 1069 23.21 -5.86 29.26
CA THR A 1069 24.63 -5.86 29.63
C THR A 1069 24.88 -5.92 31.14
N LYS A 1070 24.10 -5.20 31.95
CA LYS A 1070 24.32 -5.09 33.40
C LYS A 1070 24.15 -6.41 34.16
N PRO A 1071 23.13 -7.27 33.88
CA PRO A 1071 22.90 -8.49 34.65
C PRO A 1071 24.05 -9.50 34.59
N VAL A 1072 24.80 -9.49 33.48
CA VAL A 1072 25.92 -10.41 33.21
C VAL A 1072 27.27 -9.71 33.24
N ALA A 1073 27.33 -8.49 33.78
CA ALA A 1073 28.56 -7.69 33.86
C ALA A 1073 29.67 -8.50 34.53
N GLY A 1074 30.68 -8.89 33.76
CA GLY A 1074 31.81 -9.69 34.22
C GLY A 1074 31.72 -11.19 34.11
N ARG A 1075 30.62 -11.68 33.56
CA ARG A 1075 30.46 -13.07 33.15
C ARG A 1075 30.60 -13.16 31.63
N LEU A 1076 29.95 -12.24 30.92
CA LEU A 1076 29.96 -12.12 29.46
C LEU A 1076 30.37 -10.71 29.04
N VAL A 1077 31.02 -10.60 27.88
CA VAL A 1077 31.39 -9.32 27.25
C VAL A 1077 30.80 -9.27 25.86
N TYR A 1078 29.98 -8.25 25.59
CA TYR A 1078 29.27 -8.08 24.32
C TYR A 1078 30.04 -7.13 23.42
N SER A 1079 30.13 -7.45 22.12
CA SER A 1079 30.47 -6.45 21.12
C SER A 1079 29.35 -5.42 20.98
N ARG A 1080 29.66 -4.22 20.50
CA ARG A 1080 28.65 -3.17 20.29
C ARG A 1080 27.60 -3.62 19.27
N THR A 1081 28.09 -4.19 18.18
CA THR A 1081 27.27 -4.76 17.10
C THR A 1081 26.37 -5.90 17.58
N ALA A 1082 26.83 -6.73 18.53
CA ALA A 1082 26.01 -7.77 19.14
C ALA A 1082 24.83 -7.18 19.93
N CYS A 1083 25.07 -6.15 20.76
CA CYS A 1083 23.99 -5.45 21.46
C CYS A 1083 22.98 -4.82 20.49
N GLU A 1084 23.46 -4.11 19.46
CA GLU A 1084 22.60 -3.51 18.44
C GLU A 1084 21.75 -4.58 17.73
N ARG A 1085 22.33 -5.76 17.44
CA ARG A 1085 21.61 -6.91 16.86
C ARG A 1085 20.53 -7.45 17.79
N ILE A 1086 20.82 -7.62 19.10
CA ILE A 1086 19.84 -8.08 20.10
C ILE A 1086 18.65 -7.11 20.19
N LEU A 1087 18.94 -5.80 20.29
CA LEU A 1087 17.92 -4.76 20.37
C LEU A 1087 17.03 -4.73 19.13
N TYR A 1088 17.64 -4.88 17.93
CA TYR A 1088 16.93 -4.97 16.66
C TYR A 1088 16.02 -6.21 16.61
N LEU A 1089 16.56 -7.41 16.87
CA LEU A 1089 15.81 -8.67 16.78
C LEU A 1089 14.58 -8.68 17.69
N CYS A 1090 14.73 -8.14 18.90
CA CYS A 1090 13.68 -8.10 19.91
C CYS A 1090 12.79 -6.86 19.84
N ALA A 1091 13.07 -5.90 18.93
CA ALA A 1091 12.41 -4.59 18.86
C ALA A 1091 12.25 -3.92 20.24
N CYS A 1092 13.29 -4.03 21.08
CA CYS A 1092 13.32 -3.55 22.47
C CYS A 1092 12.18 -4.04 23.39
N HIS A 1093 11.47 -5.12 23.05
CA HIS A 1093 10.49 -5.73 23.95
C HIS A 1093 11.18 -6.42 25.13
N ALA A 1094 10.92 -5.96 26.36
CA ALA A 1094 11.57 -6.43 27.58
C ALA A 1094 11.57 -7.96 27.75
N TYR A 1095 10.46 -8.62 27.41
CA TYR A 1095 10.36 -10.08 27.49
C TYR A 1095 11.26 -10.79 26.48
N LEU A 1096 11.20 -10.38 25.21
CA LEU A 1096 12.01 -10.97 24.13
C LEU A 1096 13.50 -10.73 24.38
N LEU A 1097 13.88 -9.54 24.87
CA LEU A 1097 15.24 -9.25 25.30
C LEU A 1097 15.71 -10.23 26.36
N GLN A 1098 14.95 -10.42 27.45
CA GLN A 1098 15.33 -11.37 28.50
C GLN A 1098 15.37 -12.81 27.99
N SER A 1099 14.43 -13.23 27.15
CA SER A 1099 14.43 -14.57 26.56
C SER A 1099 15.64 -14.81 25.66
N LEU A 1100 15.97 -13.87 24.77
CA LEU A 1100 17.12 -14.01 23.88
C LEU A 1100 18.43 -13.95 24.67
N CYS A 1101 18.56 -13.04 25.63
CA CYS A 1101 19.75 -12.96 26.48
C CYS A 1101 19.93 -14.20 27.37
N HIS A 1102 18.83 -14.80 27.84
CA HIS A 1102 18.88 -16.10 28.52
C HIS A 1102 19.46 -17.18 27.61
N ARG A 1103 19.00 -17.25 26.35
CA ARG A 1103 19.49 -18.23 25.38
C ARG A 1103 20.95 -17.99 24.98
N ILE A 1104 21.34 -16.73 24.80
CA ILE A 1104 22.74 -16.34 24.57
C ILE A 1104 23.61 -16.81 25.74
N PHE A 1105 23.15 -16.62 26.98
CA PHE A 1105 23.87 -17.07 28.15
C PHE A 1105 24.06 -18.60 28.16
N GLU A 1106 23.00 -19.37 27.90
CA GLU A 1106 23.09 -20.83 27.79
C GLU A 1106 24.07 -21.26 26.69
N GLN A 1107 24.00 -20.62 25.52
CA GLN A 1107 24.90 -20.94 24.42
C GLN A 1107 26.36 -20.58 24.73
N CYS A 1108 26.62 -19.47 25.43
CA CYS A 1108 27.95 -19.13 25.92
C CYS A 1108 28.49 -20.18 26.90
N VAL A 1109 27.64 -20.72 27.78
CA VAL A 1109 28.00 -21.80 28.69
C VAL A 1109 28.28 -23.10 27.91
N GLU A 1110 27.47 -23.45 26.91
CA GLU A 1110 27.69 -24.63 26.06
C GLU A 1110 28.99 -24.57 25.26
N LEU A 1111 29.31 -23.39 24.72
CA LEU A 1111 30.51 -23.15 23.91
C LEU A 1111 31.74 -22.82 24.76
N ASP A 1112 31.60 -22.75 26.09
CA ASP A 1112 32.62 -22.29 27.05
C ASP A 1112 33.27 -20.96 26.62
N THR A 1113 32.46 -20.03 26.12
CA THR A 1113 32.92 -18.73 25.61
C THR A 1113 32.26 -17.58 26.35
N ARG A 1114 33.05 -16.53 26.60
CA ARG A 1114 32.59 -15.30 27.29
C ARG A 1114 32.42 -14.13 26.34
N SER A 1115 32.82 -14.30 25.08
CA SER A 1115 32.73 -13.29 24.03
C SER A 1115 31.40 -13.44 23.31
N VAL A 1116 30.56 -12.42 23.39
CA VAL A 1116 29.28 -12.39 22.66
C VAL A 1116 29.44 -11.51 21.43
N THR A 1117 29.53 -12.15 20.28
CA THR A 1117 29.56 -11.52 18.95
C THR A 1117 28.18 -11.63 18.27
N VAL A 1118 28.04 -11.01 17.09
CA VAL A 1118 26.80 -11.06 16.30
C VAL A 1118 26.44 -12.50 15.92
N GLU A 1119 27.43 -13.36 15.69
CA GLU A 1119 27.26 -14.76 15.32
C GLU A 1119 26.67 -15.57 16.47
N VAL A 1120 27.15 -15.36 17.70
CA VAL A 1120 26.59 -15.99 18.91
C VAL A 1120 25.14 -15.56 19.09
N VAL A 1121 24.83 -14.28 18.88
CA VAL A 1121 23.46 -13.75 18.95
C VAL A 1121 22.55 -14.39 17.91
N ASN A 1122 23.00 -14.49 16.65
CA ASN A 1122 22.19 -15.06 15.57
C ASN A 1122 21.93 -16.55 15.80
N ALA A 1123 22.93 -17.32 16.25
CA ALA A 1123 22.76 -18.74 16.56
C ALA A 1123 21.81 -18.95 17.76
N ALA A 1124 21.88 -18.10 18.79
CA ALA A 1124 20.95 -18.14 19.91
C ALA A 1124 19.52 -17.78 19.47
N ALA A 1125 19.37 -16.80 18.58
CA ALA A 1125 18.09 -16.41 18.01
C ALA A 1125 17.49 -17.54 17.17
N GLU A 1126 18.27 -18.26 16.38
CA GLU A 1126 17.80 -19.42 15.60
C GLU A 1126 17.26 -20.53 16.49
N LYS A 1127 17.99 -20.89 17.57
CA LYS A 1127 17.51 -21.86 18.56
C LYS A 1127 16.23 -21.40 19.24
N MET A 1128 16.16 -20.12 19.64
CA MET A 1128 14.97 -19.53 20.27
C MET A 1128 13.77 -19.54 19.31
N VAL A 1129 13.97 -19.34 18.02
CA VAL A 1129 12.86 -19.41 17.05
C VAL A 1129 12.28 -20.83 17.00
N GLU A 1130 13.10 -21.87 17.12
CA GLU A 1130 12.63 -23.26 17.00
C GLU A 1130 11.77 -23.72 18.18
N ASP A 1131 12.04 -23.23 19.40
CA ASP A 1131 11.45 -23.77 20.64
C ASP A 1131 10.63 -22.77 21.48
N ASN A 1132 10.51 -21.50 21.07
CA ASN A 1132 9.83 -20.50 21.90
C ASN A 1132 8.30 -20.51 21.74
N GLU A 1133 7.61 -21.11 22.72
CA GLU A 1133 6.15 -21.13 22.82
C GLU A 1133 5.50 -19.73 22.79
N ASN A 1134 6.19 -18.67 23.20
CA ASN A 1134 5.58 -17.34 23.23
C ASN A 1134 5.41 -16.74 21.83
N LEU A 1135 6.32 -17.02 20.89
CA LEU A 1135 6.17 -16.63 19.49
C LEU A 1135 4.96 -17.34 18.86
N ARG A 1136 4.75 -18.61 19.21
CA ARG A 1136 3.54 -19.35 18.85
C ARG A 1136 2.28 -18.72 19.47
N THR A 1137 2.29 -18.39 20.76
CA THR A 1137 1.11 -17.75 21.37
C THR A 1137 0.86 -16.34 20.83
N MET A 1138 1.91 -15.65 20.37
CA MET A 1138 1.80 -14.39 19.66
C MET A 1138 1.05 -14.66 18.35
N TRP A 1139 1.49 -15.62 17.53
CA TRP A 1139 0.77 -16.02 16.32
C TRP A 1139 -0.72 -16.38 16.57
N GLU A 1140 -1.02 -17.19 17.59
CA GLU A 1140 -2.40 -17.54 17.96
C GLU A 1140 -3.25 -16.32 18.36
N SER A 1141 -2.60 -15.26 18.85
CA SER A 1141 -3.25 -14.00 19.20
C SER A 1141 -3.42 -13.04 18.03
N ALA A 1142 -2.88 -13.31 16.83
CA ALA A 1142 -2.94 -12.41 15.66
C ALA A 1142 -4.38 -12.16 15.12
N GLY A 1143 -5.39 -12.78 15.72
CA GLY A 1143 -6.81 -12.54 15.44
C GLY A 1143 -7.38 -13.55 14.46
N ASN A 1144 -8.10 -13.11 13.42
CA ASN A 1144 -8.77 -14.00 12.47
C ASN A 1144 -7.81 -14.60 11.40
N ALA A 1145 -8.29 -15.51 10.55
CA ALA A 1145 -7.44 -16.15 9.54
C ALA A 1145 -6.95 -15.16 8.48
N CYS A 1146 -7.76 -14.15 8.13
CA CYS A 1146 -7.35 -13.07 7.23
C CYS A 1146 -6.18 -12.24 7.78
N GLN A 1147 -6.20 -11.89 9.07
CA GLN A 1147 -5.14 -11.15 9.75
C GLN A 1147 -3.83 -11.97 9.85
N ARG A 1148 -3.96 -13.27 10.13
CA ARG A 1148 -2.82 -14.20 10.08
C ARG A 1148 -2.20 -14.23 8.68
N TYR A 1149 -3.03 -14.40 7.65
CA TYR A 1149 -2.56 -14.43 6.28
C TYR A 1149 -1.93 -13.11 5.82
N LEU A 1150 -2.51 -11.97 6.21
CA LEU A 1150 -1.95 -10.65 5.94
C LEU A 1150 -0.57 -10.46 6.57
N THR A 1151 -0.36 -10.98 7.78
CA THR A 1151 0.96 -10.99 8.44
C THR A 1151 1.98 -11.81 7.64
N CYS A 1152 1.58 -12.96 7.07
CA CYS A 1152 2.44 -13.75 6.18
C CYS A 1152 2.80 -13.01 4.89
N ILE A 1153 1.85 -12.32 4.27
CA ILE A 1153 2.11 -11.56 3.05
C ILE A 1153 3.09 -10.42 3.33
N ILE A 1154 2.90 -9.66 4.43
CA ILE A 1154 3.82 -8.58 4.80
C ILE A 1154 5.24 -9.13 4.98
N HIS A 1155 5.39 -10.28 5.65
CA HIS A 1155 6.68 -10.95 5.78
C HIS A 1155 7.29 -11.32 4.41
N GLN A 1156 6.51 -11.95 3.53
CA GLN A 1156 6.98 -12.40 2.21
C GLN A 1156 7.42 -11.21 1.34
N LEU A 1157 6.62 -10.15 1.30
CA LEU A 1157 6.91 -8.96 0.49
C LEU A 1157 8.07 -8.15 1.07
N SER A 1158 8.27 -8.17 2.39
CA SER A 1158 9.41 -7.48 3.05
C SER A 1158 10.78 -8.02 2.62
N SER A 1159 10.82 -9.20 2.00
CA SER A 1159 12.04 -9.81 1.45
C SER A 1159 12.32 -9.41 -0.02
N GLY A 1160 11.37 -8.71 -0.67
CA GLY A 1160 11.50 -8.22 -2.04
C GLY A 1160 12.22 -6.87 -2.15
N PRO A 1161 12.56 -6.43 -3.37
CA PRO A 1161 13.13 -5.10 -3.61
C PRO A 1161 12.12 -3.97 -3.40
N ASP A 1162 10.83 -4.28 -3.49
CA ASP A 1162 9.74 -3.33 -3.40
C ASP A 1162 9.31 -3.06 -1.96
N ARG A 1163 8.84 -1.84 -1.70
CA ARG A 1163 8.27 -1.47 -0.41
C ARG A 1163 6.89 -2.12 -0.24
N VAL A 1164 6.61 -2.63 0.95
CA VAL A 1164 5.32 -3.25 1.26
C VAL A 1164 4.26 -2.18 1.52
N THR A 1165 3.63 -1.69 0.46
CA THR A 1165 2.59 -0.66 0.54
C THR A 1165 1.19 -1.26 0.71
N PHE A 1166 0.21 -0.44 1.08
CA PHE A 1166 -1.18 -0.88 1.14
C PHE A 1166 -1.66 -1.43 -0.21
N ASP A 1167 -1.33 -0.73 -1.30
CA ASP A 1167 -1.73 -1.14 -2.65
C ASP A 1167 -1.14 -2.50 -3.03
N LEU A 1168 0.14 -2.74 -2.70
CA LEU A 1168 0.79 -4.03 -2.96
C LEU A 1168 0.14 -5.16 -2.15
N LEU A 1169 -0.24 -4.89 -0.90
CA LEU A 1169 -0.95 -5.85 -0.06
C LEU A 1169 -2.36 -6.13 -0.58
N ALA A 1170 -3.08 -5.09 -1.02
CA ALA A 1170 -4.43 -5.20 -1.56
C ALA A 1170 -4.45 -5.93 -2.91
N GLU A 1171 -3.49 -5.64 -3.79
CA GLU A 1171 -3.28 -6.36 -5.06
C GLU A 1171 -3.01 -7.84 -4.78
N ARG A 1172 -2.10 -8.13 -3.85
CA ARG A 1172 -1.75 -9.50 -3.51
C ARG A 1172 -2.96 -10.28 -2.97
N LEU A 1173 -3.66 -9.73 -1.99
CA LEU A 1173 -4.88 -10.35 -1.44
C LEU A 1173 -5.97 -10.55 -2.49
N SER A 1174 -6.17 -9.56 -3.38
CA SER A 1174 -7.14 -9.66 -4.49
C SER A 1174 -6.76 -10.76 -5.48
N SER A 1175 -5.46 -10.88 -5.82
CA SER A 1175 -4.95 -11.96 -6.67
C SER A 1175 -5.16 -13.34 -6.05
N ASP A 1176 -5.17 -13.40 -4.71
CA ASP A 1176 -5.34 -14.61 -3.93
C ASP A 1176 -6.81 -14.93 -3.61
N GLY A 1177 -7.76 -14.08 -4.04
CA GLY A 1177 -9.21 -14.31 -3.98
C GLY A 1177 -9.90 -13.80 -2.71
N LEU A 1178 -9.23 -12.96 -1.92
CA LEU A 1178 -9.79 -12.38 -0.69
C LEU A 1178 -10.31 -10.96 -0.92
N GLU A 1179 -11.42 -10.60 -0.26
CA GLU A 1179 -11.94 -9.24 -0.31
C GLU A 1179 -11.03 -8.25 0.41
N THR A 1180 -10.78 -7.09 -0.22
CA THR A 1180 -9.90 -6.04 0.33
C THR A 1180 -10.65 -4.98 1.14
N SER A 1181 -11.95 -5.15 1.36
CA SER A 1181 -12.81 -4.18 2.07
C SER A 1181 -12.46 -4.05 3.56
N SER A 1182 -11.91 -5.10 4.19
CA SER A 1182 -11.54 -5.11 5.62
C SER A 1182 -10.06 -4.87 5.89
N ILE A 1183 -9.20 -4.82 4.87
CA ILE A 1183 -7.74 -4.82 5.06
C ILE A 1183 -7.24 -3.64 5.91
N VAL A 1184 -7.83 -2.44 5.77
CA VAL A 1184 -7.49 -1.28 6.62
C VAL A 1184 -7.77 -1.57 8.09
N LYS A 1185 -8.94 -2.17 8.37
CA LYS A 1185 -9.32 -2.58 9.72
C LYS A 1185 -8.29 -3.59 10.23
N ASP A 1186 -8.05 -4.66 9.47
CA ASP A 1186 -7.13 -5.74 9.84
C ASP A 1186 -5.69 -5.25 10.08
N LEU A 1187 -5.17 -4.35 9.25
CA LEU A 1187 -3.87 -3.71 9.44
C LEU A 1187 -3.82 -2.88 10.73
N ASN A 1188 -4.87 -2.10 11.00
CA ASN A 1188 -4.96 -1.33 12.24
C ASN A 1188 -5.03 -2.26 13.46
N GLU A 1189 -5.75 -3.38 13.38
CA GLU A 1189 -5.80 -4.35 14.47
C GLU A 1189 -4.42 -5.00 14.71
N LEU A 1190 -3.72 -5.39 13.65
CA LEU A 1190 -2.37 -5.95 13.74
C LEU A 1190 -1.35 -4.93 14.29
N ARG A 1191 -1.51 -3.64 13.94
CA ARG A 1191 -0.69 -2.55 14.50
C ARG A 1191 -0.95 -2.31 15.98
N GLU A 1192 -2.21 -2.32 16.40
CA GLU A 1192 -2.56 -2.24 17.82
C GLU A 1192 -1.91 -3.36 18.63
N LEU A 1193 -1.75 -4.55 18.02
CA LEU A 1193 -1.14 -5.72 18.65
C LEU A 1193 0.40 -5.75 18.56
N ASP A 1194 1.05 -4.71 18.03
CA ASP A 1194 2.50 -4.65 17.75
C ASP A 1194 2.99 -5.81 16.85
N PHE A 1195 2.16 -6.31 15.91
CA PHE A 1195 2.58 -7.31 14.90
C PHE A 1195 3.17 -6.62 13.68
N VAL A 1196 2.51 -5.55 13.27
CA VAL A 1196 2.83 -4.76 12.08
C VAL A 1196 3.13 -3.34 12.51
N LYS A 1197 4.10 -2.72 11.87
CA LYS A 1197 4.43 -1.31 12.06
C LYS A 1197 4.41 -0.55 10.76
N LEU A 1198 4.32 0.76 10.90
CA LEU A 1198 4.42 1.71 9.79
C LEU A 1198 5.84 2.30 9.82
N THR A 1199 6.68 1.96 8.85
CA THR A 1199 8.08 2.44 8.79
C THR A 1199 8.19 3.79 8.10
N GLU A 1200 7.35 4.01 7.09
CA GLU A 1200 7.15 5.25 6.35
C GLU A 1200 5.64 5.40 6.08
N PRO A 1201 5.12 6.58 5.68
CA PRO A 1201 3.74 6.72 5.26
C PRO A 1201 3.36 5.60 4.28
N ASP A 1202 2.34 4.81 4.64
CA ASP A 1202 1.84 3.67 3.86
C ASP A 1202 2.79 2.47 3.67
N THR A 1203 3.92 2.39 4.37
CA THR A 1203 4.82 1.22 4.29
C THR A 1203 4.74 0.36 5.55
N TYR A 1204 4.41 -0.92 5.37
CA TYR A 1204 4.20 -1.88 6.45
C TYR A 1204 5.40 -2.81 6.60
N SER A 1205 5.78 -3.10 7.83
CA SER A 1205 6.73 -4.19 8.11
C SER A 1205 6.29 -4.96 9.34
N ILE A 1206 6.80 -6.18 9.51
CA ILE A 1206 6.68 -6.86 10.79
C ILE A 1206 7.43 -6.02 11.84
N GLU A 1207 6.78 -5.73 12.97
CA GLU A 1207 7.34 -4.90 14.04
C GLU A 1207 8.55 -5.58 14.69
N VAL A 1208 8.42 -6.88 14.97
CA VAL A 1208 9.41 -7.70 15.67
C VAL A 1208 10.14 -8.63 14.68
N PRO A 1209 11.43 -8.38 14.37
CA PRO A 1209 12.17 -9.21 13.42
C PRO A 1209 12.30 -10.69 13.82
N LEU A 1210 12.43 -10.99 15.12
CA LEU A 1210 12.47 -12.38 15.59
C LEU A 1210 11.16 -13.15 15.28
N PHE A 1211 10.02 -12.46 15.34
CA PHE A 1211 8.72 -13.03 14.96
C PHE A 1211 8.62 -13.26 13.45
N SER A 1212 9.19 -12.35 12.65
CA SER A 1212 9.33 -12.52 11.19
C SER A 1212 10.12 -13.80 10.85
N TYR A 1213 11.24 -14.05 11.53
CA TYR A 1213 12.01 -15.29 11.37
C TYR A 1213 11.21 -16.53 11.78
N TRP A 1214 10.43 -16.44 12.86
CA TRP A 1214 9.55 -17.53 13.28
C TRP A 1214 8.49 -17.90 12.24
N ILE A 1215 7.83 -16.90 11.63
CA ILE A 1215 6.88 -17.11 10.53
C ILE A 1215 7.55 -17.90 9.39
N SER A 1216 8.75 -17.49 8.99
CA SER A 1216 9.47 -18.13 7.87
C SER A 1216 9.79 -19.61 8.07
N LYS A 1217 9.99 -20.06 9.32
CA LYS A 1217 10.32 -21.45 9.66
C LYS A 1217 9.09 -22.33 9.94
N HIS A 1218 8.05 -21.78 10.55
CA HIS A 1218 6.96 -22.58 11.12
C HIS A 1218 5.61 -22.44 10.42
N ILE A 1219 5.41 -21.43 9.57
CA ILE A 1219 4.11 -21.14 8.97
C ILE A 1219 4.13 -21.44 7.47
N ASP A 1220 3.23 -22.33 7.03
CA ASP A 1220 2.91 -22.50 5.62
C ASP A 1220 1.90 -21.41 5.18
N ILE A 1221 2.38 -20.50 4.34
CA ILE A 1221 1.61 -19.39 3.79
C ILE A 1221 0.41 -19.89 2.98
N ASN A 1222 0.53 -21.03 2.29
CA ASN A 1222 -0.57 -21.58 1.48
C ASN A 1222 -1.70 -22.13 2.38
N SER A 1223 -1.33 -22.73 3.51
CA SER A 1223 -2.31 -23.17 4.52
C SER A 1223 -3.06 -21.98 5.12
N CYS A 1224 -2.35 -20.89 5.45
CA CYS A 1224 -2.97 -19.67 5.96
C CYS A 1224 -3.93 -19.03 4.93
N ARG A 1225 -3.58 -19.06 3.65
CA ARG A 1225 -4.47 -18.61 2.57
C ARG A 1225 -5.76 -19.44 2.53
N ALA A 1226 -5.65 -20.76 2.61
CA ALA A 1226 -6.81 -21.65 2.57
C ALA A 1226 -7.76 -21.42 3.76
N GLU A 1227 -7.22 -21.22 4.97
CA GLU A 1227 -8.03 -20.85 6.13
C GLU A 1227 -8.73 -19.50 5.96
N ALA A 1228 -8.03 -18.50 5.42
CA ALA A 1228 -8.61 -17.18 5.16
C ALA A 1228 -9.76 -17.24 4.15
N LEU A 1229 -9.60 -18.01 3.06
CA LEU A 1229 -10.66 -18.20 2.06
C LEU A 1229 -11.88 -18.90 2.65
N LYS A 1230 -11.66 -19.93 3.47
CA LYS A 1230 -12.75 -20.66 4.12
C LYS A 1230 -13.53 -19.79 5.11
N GLU A 1231 -12.85 -18.95 5.89
CA GLU A 1231 -13.51 -18.03 6.82
C GLU A 1231 -14.41 -17.03 6.07
N VAL A 1232 -14.01 -16.58 4.89
CA VAL A 1232 -14.84 -15.71 4.03
C VAL A 1232 -16.06 -16.47 3.49
N GLU A 1233 -15.91 -17.73 3.09
CA GLU A 1233 -17.03 -18.58 2.65
C GLU A 1233 -18.04 -18.83 3.78
N ASP A 1234 -17.56 -19.17 4.98
CA ASP A 1234 -18.41 -19.45 6.15
C ASP A 1234 -19.23 -18.21 6.60
N ILE A 1235 -18.72 -16.99 6.36
CA ILE A 1235 -19.43 -15.72 6.63
C ILE A 1235 -20.52 -15.43 5.58
N ILE A 1236 -20.35 -15.91 4.35
CA ILE A 1236 -21.33 -15.72 3.26
C ILE A 1236 -22.49 -16.71 3.38
N ASP A 1237 -22.22 -17.90 3.91
CA ASP A 1237 -23.21 -18.99 4.06
C ASP A 1237 -24.03 -18.90 5.37
N GLY A 1238 -23.59 -18.13 6.36
CA GLY A 1238 -24.26 -17.94 7.67
C GLY A 1238 -25.12 -16.68 7.77
#